data_AF-A0AAN5Q319-F1
#
_entry.id   AF-A0AAN5Q319-F1
#
_cell.length_a   1.000
_cell.length_b   1.000
_cell.length_c   1.000
_cell.angle_alpha   90.00
_cell.angle_beta   90.00
_cell.angle_gamma   90.00
#
_symmetry.space_group_name_H-M   'P 1'
#
loop_
_entity.id
_entity.type
_entity.pdbx_description
1 polymer ?
#
loop_
_entity_poly.entity_id
_entity_poly.type
_entity_poly.pdbx_seq_one_letter_code
_entity_poly.pdbx_strand_id
1 'polypeptide(L)'
;MIAPYLYMPHASDENQASKPTDLVFILAIAGRIDAQSRILAQKLDKSRSIYYAYAVMDSLSSSYSMFKYFFDLFASPNDNDAMHDFLNSPAGLITIAVESVFLVTFSVLACQFENEKEDYYKKFIANAWPYFRDVMKGLKNAYKGWRSAVVAFSLIGGVDAKFLILPMGVILGVFAAANRFWIRSMLEDRKTMMSENIALLMEIKKLISLSHEESFSYFKRIRYQTMQTRNFAFWAVAAGGLLDGLYLYVGVLSLAVLSPQLLMAMALICAFYTVACVITRIYEEYDFQLRLLVTQTKCQLALITKELETNYAKLLLLQDKMDLDKVDQEELKRLKRLVHNLITRFDDNRKLLSQQSNRTYLSSALLGMKNGLYAYGALASVLFLVGSILVMAGVSFPPALLTACIILGLVLVLSFTIHSLVSNYWHQKKQETQKQRPYERLIEWNNCLNDEFNKTELLAPEEFHKLLNDGLSLDPSPQFFFQEWFEVLRSLFSGFGKGQKFIDFAGNSLQELGEDGHYRDTPVMYVLSVFSALLFGVTLALRALAKGLGRTPLAQQAKLTEDSKEASVSPEITKEVMQKTEEQRESIQSEKTRTDSPGHTDSLSLFGIFETKTKRNQPDSPSIPHSKSESALNQLIPSQNSTILGLA
;
A
#
# COMPACT_ATOMS: atom_id res chain seq x y z
N MET A 1 -80.63 8.70 8.60
CA MET A 1 -80.17 9.29 7.33
C MET A 1 -78.74 8.85 7.13
N ILE A 2 -78.50 7.70 6.49
CA ILE A 2 -78.20 7.52 5.06
C ILE A 2 -77.00 8.38 4.62
N ALA A 3 -75.90 7.68 4.33
CA ALA A 3 -74.59 8.13 3.82
C ALA A 3 -74.66 8.57 2.33
N PRO A 4 -73.55 8.67 1.54
CA PRO A 4 -72.09 8.78 1.79
C PRO A 4 -71.43 9.87 0.90
N TYR A 5 -70.09 10.03 0.96
CA TYR A 5 -69.14 10.51 -0.10
C TYR A 5 -67.85 10.94 0.64
N LEU A 6 -66.61 10.63 0.27
CA LEU A 6 -66.01 9.80 -0.76
C LEU A 6 -64.56 9.54 -0.26
N TYR A 7 -64.09 8.30 -0.42
CA TYR A 7 -62.73 7.86 -0.17
C TYR A 7 -61.78 8.48 -1.21
N MET A 8 -60.66 9.08 -0.81
CA MET A 8 -59.47 9.20 -1.65
C MET A 8 -58.25 8.76 -0.85
N PRO A 9 -57.58 7.66 -1.23
CA PRO A 9 -56.31 7.30 -0.65
C PRO A 9 -55.23 8.24 -1.21
N HIS A 10 -54.44 8.84 -0.31
CA HIS A 10 -53.12 9.34 -0.68
C HIS A 10 -52.34 8.15 -1.26
N ALA A 11 -52.11 8.16 -2.57
CA ALA A 11 -51.12 7.30 -3.18
C ALA A 11 -49.76 7.68 -2.59
N SER A 12 -49.20 6.78 -1.78
CA SER A 12 -47.82 6.83 -1.36
C SER A 12 -46.93 6.69 -2.60
N ASP A 13 -46.04 7.64 -2.79
CA ASP A 13 -44.96 7.65 -3.78
C ASP A 13 -43.89 6.58 -3.44
N GLU A 14 -44.28 5.31 -3.33
CA GLU A 14 -43.38 4.20 -2.97
C GLU A 14 -42.78 3.46 -4.18
N ASN A 15 -42.89 3.99 -5.40
CA ASN A 15 -42.32 3.36 -6.60
C ASN A 15 -41.60 4.35 -7.54
N GLN A 16 -40.71 5.20 -7.01
CA GLN A 16 -39.66 5.81 -7.83
C GLN A 16 -38.45 4.89 -7.91
N ALA A 17 -38.59 3.78 -8.64
CA ALA A 17 -37.41 3.13 -9.22
C ALA A 17 -36.73 4.18 -10.12
N SER A 18 -35.50 4.56 -9.77
CA SER A 18 -34.73 5.59 -10.45
C SER A 18 -34.71 5.37 -11.96
N LYS A 19 -35.17 6.36 -12.74
CA LYS A 19 -35.22 6.25 -14.19
C LYS A 19 -33.79 6.06 -14.73
N PRO A 20 -33.57 5.24 -15.77
CA PRO A 20 -32.25 4.98 -16.33
C PRO A 20 -31.52 6.26 -16.78
N THR A 21 -32.25 7.31 -17.16
CA THR A 21 -31.70 8.65 -17.46
C THR A 21 -31.08 9.34 -16.24
N ASP A 22 -31.67 9.19 -15.06
CA ASP A 22 -31.17 9.80 -13.82
C ASP A 22 -29.91 9.08 -13.35
N LEU A 23 -29.86 7.75 -13.52
CA LEU A 23 -28.66 6.96 -13.25
C LEU A 23 -27.50 7.36 -14.17
N VAL A 24 -27.77 7.55 -15.47
CA VAL A 24 -26.76 8.01 -16.45
C VAL A 24 -26.28 9.43 -16.10
N PHE A 25 -27.18 10.32 -15.68
CA PHE A 25 -26.81 11.66 -15.24
C PHE A 25 -25.95 11.66 -13.96
N ILE A 26 -26.33 10.87 -12.95
CA ILE A 26 -25.55 10.69 -11.71
C ILE A 26 -24.18 10.09 -12.03
N LEU A 27 -24.11 9.10 -12.92
CA LEU A 27 -22.85 8.48 -13.34
C LEU A 27 -21.96 9.47 -14.10
N ALA A 28 -22.55 10.33 -14.94
CA ALA A 28 -21.83 11.38 -15.65
C ALA A 28 -21.27 12.46 -14.70
N ILE A 29 -22.05 12.85 -13.68
CA ILE A 29 -21.58 13.75 -12.63
C ILE A 29 -20.42 13.11 -11.85
N ALA A 30 -20.59 11.85 -11.42
CA ALA A 30 -19.54 11.12 -10.70
C ALA A 30 -18.27 11.00 -11.53
N GLY A 31 -18.38 10.70 -12.83
CA GLY A 31 -17.26 10.64 -13.76
C GLY A 31 -16.56 11.99 -13.94
N ARG A 32 -17.32 13.09 -14.02
CA ARG A 32 -16.75 14.45 -14.09
C ARG A 32 -16.03 14.84 -12.81
N ILE A 33 -16.61 14.51 -11.65
CA ILE A 33 -15.99 14.74 -10.33
C ILE A 33 -14.68 13.95 -10.22
N ASP A 34 -14.64 12.68 -10.63
CA ASP A 34 -13.41 11.87 -10.62
C ASP A 34 -12.33 12.45 -11.54
N ALA A 35 -12.70 12.91 -12.74
CA ALA A 35 -11.74 13.54 -13.65
C ALA A 35 -11.18 14.85 -13.07
N GLN A 36 -12.04 15.72 -12.53
CA GLN A 36 -11.62 16.98 -11.92
C GLN A 36 -10.80 16.75 -10.65
N SER A 37 -11.17 15.78 -9.82
CA SER A 37 -10.44 15.46 -8.59
C SER A 37 -9.03 14.94 -8.90
N ARG A 38 -8.85 14.16 -9.97
CA ARG A 38 -7.52 13.72 -10.44
C ARG A 38 -6.65 14.88 -10.92
N ILE A 39 -7.22 15.81 -11.69
CA ILE A 39 -6.50 17.02 -12.14
C ILE A 39 -6.05 17.84 -10.92
N LEU A 40 -6.96 18.04 -9.96
CA LEU A 40 -6.65 18.72 -8.70
C LEU A 40 -5.56 17.97 -7.92
N ALA A 41 -5.66 16.65 -7.80
CA ALA A 41 -4.68 15.81 -7.11
C ALA A 41 -3.28 15.96 -7.69
N GLN A 42 -3.15 15.94 -9.02
CA GLN A 42 -1.88 16.15 -9.71
C GLN A 42 -1.32 17.56 -9.49
N LYS A 43 -2.18 18.59 -9.55
CA LYS A 43 -1.77 19.98 -9.29
C LYS A 43 -1.26 20.15 -7.85
N LEU A 44 -1.96 19.56 -6.88
CA LEU A 44 -1.57 19.57 -5.47
C LEU A 44 -0.25 18.83 -5.25
N ASP A 45 -0.09 17.64 -5.84
CA ASP A 45 1.14 16.86 -5.74
C ASP A 45 2.34 17.63 -6.30
N LYS A 46 2.17 18.24 -7.49
CA LYS A 46 3.21 19.07 -8.13
C LYS A 46 3.57 20.32 -7.33
N SER A 47 2.57 21.03 -6.79
CA SER A 47 2.80 22.28 -6.05
C SER A 47 3.48 22.08 -4.70
N ARG A 48 3.40 20.86 -4.14
CA ARG A 48 3.87 20.49 -2.80
C ARG A 48 3.30 21.27 -1.61
N SER A 49 2.60 22.38 -1.82
CA SER A 49 2.07 23.27 -0.77
C SER A 49 1.22 22.54 0.27
N ILE A 50 0.39 21.60 -0.17
CA ILE A 50 -0.47 20.82 0.72
C ILE A 50 0.32 19.88 1.64
N TYR A 51 1.49 19.41 1.20
CA TYR A 51 2.35 18.58 2.04
C TYR A 51 3.00 19.39 3.16
N TYR A 52 3.37 20.66 2.90
CA TYR A 52 3.85 21.57 3.95
C TYR A 52 2.76 21.92 4.96
N ALA A 53 1.56 22.28 4.49
CA ALA A 53 0.43 22.54 5.38
C ALA A 53 0.10 21.31 6.25
N TYR A 54 0.10 20.12 5.63
CA TYR A 54 -0.07 18.86 6.34
C TYR A 54 1.05 18.57 7.33
N ALA A 55 2.30 18.86 6.99
CA ALA A 55 3.45 18.66 7.87
C ALA A 55 3.26 19.44 9.18
N VAL A 56 2.89 20.73 9.10
CA VAL A 56 2.61 21.59 10.26
C VAL A 56 1.41 21.06 11.08
N MET A 57 0.28 20.79 10.44
CA MET A 57 -0.92 20.36 11.15
C MET A 57 -0.77 18.98 11.79
N ASP A 58 -0.21 18.01 11.07
CA ASP A 58 -0.06 16.66 11.61
C ASP A 58 1.01 16.60 12.72
N SER A 59 2.05 17.43 12.68
CA SER A 59 3.03 17.54 13.76
C SER A 59 2.42 18.18 15.01
N LEU A 60 1.63 19.26 14.87
CA LEU A 60 0.91 19.87 16.00
C LEU A 60 -0.06 18.89 16.66
N SER A 61 -0.86 18.18 15.85
CA SER A 61 -1.76 17.13 16.36
C SER A 61 -1.00 15.97 17.01
N SER A 62 0.18 15.63 16.48
CA SER A 62 1.03 14.58 17.05
C SER A 62 1.64 15.01 18.38
N SER A 63 2.06 16.26 18.52
CA SER A 63 2.57 16.82 19.77
C SER A 63 1.54 16.67 20.89
N TYR A 64 0.33 17.22 20.72
CA TYR A 64 -0.75 17.05 21.69
C TYR A 64 -1.00 15.57 22.04
N SER A 65 -1.07 14.72 21.01
CA SER A 65 -1.36 13.29 21.23
C SER A 65 -0.26 12.58 22.02
N MET A 66 1.00 12.96 21.82
CA MET A 66 2.15 12.39 22.53
C MET A 66 2.24 12.94 23.94
N PHE A 67 2.01 14.23 24.12
CA PHE A 67 1.91 14.86 25.42
C PHE A 67 0.85 14.17 26.29
N LYS A 68 -0.37 14.01 25.76
CA LYS A 68 -1.45 13.26 26.42
C LYS A 68 -1.05 11.82 26.73
N TYR A 69 -0.34 11.15 25.84
CA TYR A 69 0.13 9.78 26.06
C TYR A 69 1.12 9.71 27.24
N PHE A 70 2.07 10.65 27.35
CA PHE A 70 2.99 10.68 28.47
C PHE A 70 2.28 11.03 29.79
N PHE A 71 1.31 11.94 29.76
CA PHE A 71 0.45 12.19 30.92
C PHE A 71 -0.33 10.95 31.34
N ASP A 72 -0.97 10.24 30.40
CA ASP A 72 -1.69 8.99 30.69
C ASP A 72 -0.78 7.89 31.30
N LEU A 73 0.54 7.95 31.08
CA LEU A 73 1.50 6.98 31.61
C LEU A 73 2.06 7.37 32.98
N PHE A 74 2.33 8.65 33.20
CA PHE A 74 3.09 9.14 34.35
C PHE A 74 2.25 9.89 35.37
N ALA A 75 1.09 10.42 35.00
CA ALA A 75 0.19 11.13 35.91
C ALA A 75 -0.66 10.15 36.74
N SER A 76 -1.01 10.56 37.95
CA SER A 76 -1.90 9.78 38.83
C SER A 76 -3.30 9.71 38.21
N PRO A 77 -3.93 8.52 38.15
CA PRO A 77 -5.25 8.33 37.53
C PRO A 77 -6.41 9.06 38.24
N ASN A 78 -6.14 9.72 39.38
CA ASN A 78 -7.15 10.37 40.22
C ASN A 78 -7.24 11.89 40.02
N ASP A 79 -6.38 12.50 39.19
CA ASP A 79 -6.37 13.95 38.99
C ASP A 79 -6.66 14.28 37.52
N ASN A 80 -7.93 14.58 37.23
CA ASN A 80 -8.39 14.92 35.89
C ASN A 80 -7.89 16.30 35.43
N ASP A 81 -7.54 17.17 36.37
CA ASP A 81 -7.15 18.56 36.11
C ASP A 81 -5.62 18.75 36.16
N ALA A 82 -4.85 17.74 36.63
CA ALA A 82 -3.38 17.75 36.62
C ALA A 82 -2.74 18.13 35.28
N MET A 83 -3.33 17.67 34.17
CA MET A 83 -2.84 18.07 32.83
C MET A 83 -3.09 19.56 32.60
N HIS A 84 -4.30 20.05 32.89
CA HIS A 84 -4.66 21.45 32.74
C HIS A 84 -3.77 22.36 33.60
N ASP A 85 -3.55 22.01 34.86
CA ASP A 85 -2.72 22.78 35.79
C ASP A 85 -1.24 22.80 35.36
N PHE A 86 -0.71 21.67 34.91
CA PHE A 86 0.64 21.62 34.38
C PHE A 86 0.77 22.46 33.09
N LEU A 87 -0.21 22.39 32.19
CA LEU A 87 -0.24 23.16 30.94
C LEU A 87 -0.23 24.67 31.18
N ASN A 88 -0.84 25.13 32.28
CA ASN A 88 -0.85 26.54 32.67
C ASN A 88 0.36 26.96 33.51
N SER A 89 1.21 26.02 33.91
CA SER A 89 2.47 26.33 34.61
C SER A 89 3.54 26.86 33.65
N PRO A 90 4.50 27.69 34.12
CA PRO A 90 5.61 28.16 33.29
C PRO A 90 6.42 27.01 32.68
N ALA A 91 6.62 25.93 33.44
CA ALA A 91 7.34 24.75 32.98
C ALA A 91 6.60 24.05 31.84
N GLY A 92 5.29 23.81 31.99
CA GLY A 92 4.48 23.16 30.95
C GLY A 92 4.40 23.97 29.66
N LEU A 93 4.21 25.30 29.76
CA LEU A 93 4.20 26.19 28.61
C LEU A 93 5.52 26.12 27.81
N ILE A 94 6.66 26.17 28.51
CA ILE A 94 7.99 26.07 27.86
C ILE A 94 8.16 24.69 27.22
N THR A 95 7.83 23.61 27.92
CA THR A 95 7.96 22.24 27.42
C THR A 95 7.19 22.07 26.10
N ILE A 96 5.95 22.54 26.04
CA ILE A 96 5.09 22.36 24.86
C ILE A 96 5.49 23.27 23.71
N ALA A 97 5.87 24.52 24.00
CA ALA A 97 6.36 25.42 22.98
C ALA A 97 7.60 24.83 22.30
N VAL A 98 8.57 24.34 23.09
CA VAL A 98 9.80 23.73 22.56
C VAL A 98 9.48 22.44 21.78
N GLU A 99 8.66 21.54 22.34
CA GLU A 99 8.28 20.29 21.68
C GLU A 99 7.55 20.56 20.35
N SER A 100 6.54 21.45 20.37
CA SER A 100 5.74 21.77 19.19
C SER A 100 6.59 22.42 18.10
N VAL A 101 7.44 23.39 18.45
CA VAL A 101 8.35 24.05 17.51
C VAL A 101 9.33 23.04 16.93
N PHE A 102 9.90 22.15 17.75
CA PHE A 102 10.80 21.10 17.29
C PHE A 102 10.11 20.16 16.29
N LEU A 103 8.93 19.64 16.63
CA LEU A 103 8.19 18.69 15.79
C LEU A 103 7.73 19.33 14.47
N VAL A 104 7.23 20.57 14.52
CA VAL A 104 6.82 21.32 13.31
C VAL A 104 8.04 21.58 12.43
N THR A 105 9.12 22.12 13.00
CA THR A 105 10.34 22.44 12.24
C THR A 105 10.92 21.18 11.60
N PHE A 106 11.06 20.10 12.36
CA PHE A 106 11.60 18.84 11.87
C PHE A 106 10.71 18.21 10.79
N SER A 107 9.39 18.27 10.94
CA SER A 107 8.44 17.79 9.92
C SER A 107 8.49 18.61 8.63
N VAL A 108 8.60 19.93 8.73
CA VAL A 108 8.63 20.84 7.58
C VAL A 108 9.96 20.68 6.83
N LEU A 109 11.08 20.63 7.54
CA LEU A 109 12.40 20.38 6.95
C LEU A 109 12.44 19.01 6.25
N ALA A 110 11.89 17.97 6.88
CA ALA A 110 11.81 16.65 6.25
C ALA A 110 10.96 16.65 4.96
N CYS A 111 9.87 17.44 4.94
CA CYS A 111 9.07 17.63 3.74
C CYS A 111 9.84 18.40 2.65
N GLN A 112 10.62 19.41 3.04
CA GLN A 112 11.43 20.20 2.12
C GLN A 112 12.53 19.37 1.47
N PHE A 113 13.14 18.45 2.23
CA PHE A 113 14.28 17.65 1.79
C PHE A 113 13.90 16.26 1.22
N GLU A 114 12.60 15.94 1.02
CA GLU A 114 12.14 14.60 0.57
C GLU A 114 12.83 14.09 -0.72
N ASN A 115 13.26 15.00 -1.59
CA ASN A 115 13.90 14.68 -2.88
C ASN A 115 15.41 14.98 -2.91
N GLU A 116 16.02 15.32 -1.76
CA GLU A 116 17.43 15.67 -1.67
C GLU A 116 18.32 14.42 -1.85
N LYS A 117 19.35 14.52 -2.68
CA LYS A 117 20.24 13.38 -3.01
C LYS A 117 21.69 13.59 -2.61
N GLU A 118 22.14 14.85 -2.54
CA GLU A 118 23.55 15.19 -2.40
C GLU A 118 23.96 15.37 -0.93
N ASP A 119 23.20 16.18 -0.19
CA ASP A 119 23.52 16.53 1.19
C ASP A 119 23.10 15.42 2.17
N TYR A 120 24.08 14.86 2.88
CA TYR A 120 23.87 13.79 3.86
C TYR A 120 22.93 14.20 5.01
N TYR A 121 23.05 15.43 5.53
CA TYR A 121 22.25 15.88 6.68
C TYR A 121 20.80 16.12 6.29
N LYS A 122 20.56 16.78 5.16
CA LYS A 122 19.21 17.00 4.64
C LYS A 122 18.51 15.67 4.31
N LYS A 123 19.25 14.75 3.69
CA LYS A 123 18.77 13.38 3.42
C LYS A 123 18.45 12.62 4.71
N PHE A 124 19.28 12.75 5.74
CA PHE A 124 19.01 12.16 7.06
C PHE A 124 17.69 12.69 7.64
N ILE A 125 17.48 14.02 7.64
CA ILE A 125 16.26 14.63 8.15
C ILE A 125 15.02 14.13 7.38
N ALA A 126 15.08 14.12 6.05
CA ALA A 126 14.01 13.62 5.18
C ALA A 126 13.66 12.15 5.48
N ASN A 127 14.69 11.33 5.69
CA ASN A 127 14.52 9.91 5.95
C ASN A 127 14.06 9.63 7.38
N ALA A 128 14.52 10.39 8.39
CA ALA A 128 14.30 10.11 9.80
C ALA A 128 12.89 10.47 10.28
N TRP A 129 12.33 11.62 9.87
CA TRP A 129 11.02 12.09 10.35
C TRP A 129 9.92 11.04 10.18
N PRO A 130 9.79 10.37 9.02
CA PRO A 130 8.73 9.40 8.86
C PRO A 130 8.87 8.15 9.76
N TYR A 131 10.08 7.71 10.11
CA TYR A 131 10.29 6.65 11.12
C TYR A 131 9.88 7.14 12.51
N PHE A 132 10.34 8.33 12.90
CA PHE A 132 10.02 8.93 14.19
C PHE A 132 8.50 9.08 14.38
N ARG A 133 7.80 9.53 13.33
CA ARG A 133 6.35 9.63 13.28
C ARG A 133 5.65 8.29 13.47
N ASP A 134 6.13 7.23 12.82
CA ASP A 134 5.50 5.91 12.91
C ASP A 134 5.72 5.26 14.28
N VAL A 135 6.87 5.51 14.91
CA VAL A 135 7.19 5.14 16.30
C VAL A 135 6.24 5.81 17.29
N MET A 136 6.10 7.15 17.22
CA MET A 136 5.14 7.90 18.07
C MET A 136 3.72 7.36 17.94
N LYS A 137 3.29 7.10 16.70
CA LYS A 137 1.97 6.50 16.47
C LYS A 137 1.88 5.07 16.99
N GLY A 138 2.96 4.29 16.96
CA GLY A 138 2.98 2.89 17.42
C GLY A 138 2.72 2.82 18.92
N LEU A 139 3.49 3.60 19.68
CA LEU A 139 3.36 3.76 21.13
C LEU A 139 1.91 4.10 21.52
N LYS A 140 1.39 5.21 20.99
CA LYS A 140 0.08 5.73 21.42
C LYS A 140 -1.10 4.86 20.97
N ASN A 141 -1.06 4.30 19.76
CA ASN A 141 -2.19 3.53 19.23
C ASN A 141 -2.30 2.17 19.94
N ALA A 142 -1.17 1.50 20.15
CA ALA A 142 -1.17 0.21 20.85
C ALA A 142 -1.64 0.36 22.30
N TYR A 143 -1.17 1.41 23.01
CA TYR A 143 -1.65 1.70 24.36
C TYR A 143 -3.17 1.96 24.39
N LYS A 144 -3.69 2.81 23.49
CA LYS A 144 -5.13 3.11 23.42
C LYS A 144 -5.97 1.90 23.04
N GLY A 145 -5.51 1.10 22.08
CA GLY A 145 -6.16 -0.13 21.65
C GLY A 145 -6.21 -1.15 22.79
N TRP A 146 -5.09 -1.34 23.49
CA TRP A 146 -5.04 -2.22 24.66
C TRP A 146 -5.96 -1.74 25.78
N ARG A 147 -5.89 -0.45 26.16
CA ARG A 147 -6.78 0.16 27.17
C ARG A 147 -8.26 -0.11 26.83
N SER A 148 -8.64 0.10 25.58
CA SER A 148 -10.03 -0.12 25.13
C SER A 148 -10.43 -1.59 25.22
N ALA A 149 -9.53 -2.51 24.85
CA ALA A 149 -9.76 -3.95 24.93
C ALA A 149 -9.91 -4.41 26.39
N VAL A 150 -9.06 -3.95 27.31
CA VAL A 150 -9.17 -4.27 28.73
C VAL A 150 -10.47 -3.75 29.34
N VAL A 151 -10.87 -2.51 29.00
CA VAL A 151 -12.14 -1.94 29.47
C VAL A 151 -13.32 -2.77 28.96
N ALA A 152 -13.36 -3.11 27.67
CA ALA A 152 -14.41 -3.97 27.11
C ALA A 152 -14.45 -5.35 27.77
N PHE A 153 -13.28 -5.97 27.99
CA PHE A 153 -13.17 -7.27 28.67
C PHE A 153 -13.68 -7.20 30.11
N SER A 154 -13.32 -6.15 30.86
CA SER A 154 -13.76 -5.98 32.25
C SER A 154 -15.28 -5.82 32.36
N LEU A 155 -15.90 -5.14 31.40
CA LEU A 155 -17.36 -4.95 31.34
C LEU A 155 -18.12 -6.23 30.97
N ILE A 156 -17.52 -7.11 30.15
CA ILE A 156 -18.14 -8.36 29.70
C ILE A 156 -17.94 -9.48 30.72
N GLY A 157 -16.72 -9.64 31.23
CA GLY A 157 -16.33 -10.76 32.10
C GLY A 157 -16.54 -10.51 33.59
N GLY A 158 -16.84 -9.27 33.99
CA GLY A 158 -16.97 -8.89 35.41
C GLY A 158 -15.66 -8.94 36.21
N VAL A 159 -14.53 -9.21 35.55
CA VAL A 159 -13.19 -9.26 36.17
C VAL A 159 -12.51 -7.91 35.98
N ASP A 160 -12.10 -7.26 37.08
CA ASP A 160 -11.36 -6.00 37.01
C ASP A 160 -9.91 -6.26 36.57
N ALA A 161 -9.65 -6.09 35.28
CA ALA A 161 -8.33 -6.21 34.67
C ALA A 161 -7.64 -4.86 34.47
N LYS A 162 -8.17 -3.75 35.01
CA LYS A 162 -7.63 -2.39 34.75
C LYS A 162 -6.17 -2.23 35.17
N PHE A 163 -5.71 -2.99 36.15
CA PHE A 163 -4.29 -3.02 36.57
C PHE A 163 -3.34 -3.47 35.44
N LEU A 164 -3.83 -4.18 34.41
CA LEU A 164 -3.03 -4.59 33.24
C LEU A 164 -2.91 -3.48 32.18
N ILE A 165 -3.68 -2.39 32.26
CA ILE A 165 -3.67 -1.34 31.22
C ILE A 165 -2.28 -0.73 31.07
N LEU A 166 -1.65 -0.35 32.19
CA LEU A 166 -0.34 0.30 32.17
C LEU A 166 0.80 -0.65 31.76
N PRO A 167 1.08 -1.77 32.47
CA PRO A 167 2.26 -2.59 32.16
C PRO A 167 2.19 -3.21 30.76
N MET A 168 1.04 -3.78 30.37
CA MET A 168 0.89 -4.38 29.05
C MET A 168 0.75 -3.31 27.96
N GLY A 169 0.12 -2.17 28.25
CA GLY A 169 0.03 -1.06 27.29
C GLY A 169 1.39 -0.51 26.89
N VAL A 170 2.33 -0.39 27.85
CA VAL A 170 3.72 0.03 27.58
C VAL A 170 4.47 -1.03 26.78
N ILE A 171 4.43 -2.30 27.20
CA ILE A 171 5.11 -3.40 26.49
C ILE A 171 4.62 -3.50 25.04
N LEU A 172 3.31 -3.50 24.82
CA LEU A 172 2.71 -3.52 23.49
C LEU A 172 3.04 -2.25 22.71
N GLY A 173 3.12 -1.08 23.36
CA GLY A 173 3.54 0.19 22.77
C GLY A 173 4.96 0.16 22.21
N VAL A 174 5.92 -0.34 23.01
CA VAL A 174 7.33 -0.50 22.59
C VAL A 174 7.43 -1.51 21.45
N PHE A 175 6.75 -2.65 21.57
CA PHE A 175 6.71 -3.65 20.51
C PHE A 175 6.12 -3.09 19.21
N ALA A 176 5.01 -2.32 19.29
CA ALA A 176 4.39 -1.68 18.14
C ALA A 176 5.33 -0.67 17.45
N ALA A 177 6.07 0.11 18.23
CA ALA A 177 7.05 1.06 17.72
C ALA A 177 8.19 0.34 16.97
N ALA A 178 8.79 -0.69 17.58
CA ALA A 178 9.84 -1.48 16.96
C ALA A 178 9.36 -2.16 15.67
N ASN A 179 8.16 -2.75 15.71
CA ASN A 179 7.55 -3.39 14.55
C ASN A 179 7.32 -2.40 13.39
N ARG A 180 6.82 -1.19 13.68
CA ARG A 180 6.60 -0.15 12.65
C ARG A 180 7.90 0.38 12.07
N PHE A 181 8.93 0.55 12.91
CA PHE A 181 10.26 0.92 12.43
C PHE A 181 10.79 -0.11 11.43
N TRP A 182 10.72 -1.40 11.80
CA TRP A 182 11.19 -2.48 10.94
C TRP A 182 10.37 -2.61 9.65
N ILE A 183 9.03 -2.60 9.72
CA ILE A 183 8.15 -2.66 8.54
C ILE A 183 8.51 -1.52 7.59
N ARG A 184 8.71 -0.31 8.10
CA ARG A 184 9.05 0.83 7.26
C ARG A 184 10.37 0.63 6.52
N SER A 185 11.41 0.19 7.23
CA SER A 185 12.71 -0.12 6.64
C SER A 185 12.59 -1.15 5.52
N MET A 186 11.91 -2.26 5.80
CA MET A 186 11.66 -3.33 4.85
C MET A 186 10.87 -2.85 3.61
N LEU A 187 9.87 -1.98 3.78
CA LEU A 187 9.10 -1.42 2.68
C LEU A 187 9.95 -0.47 1.81
N GLU A 188 10.80 0.36 2.40
CA GLU A 188 11.70 1.25 1.65
C GLU A 188 12.78 0.47 0.88
N ASP A 189 13.37 -0.55 1.49
CA ASP A 189 14.30 -1.46 0.81
C ASP A 189 13.62 -2.11 -0.41
N ARG A 190 12.39 -2.59 -0.25
CA ARG A 190 11.63 -3.19 -1.35
C ARG A 190 11.32 -2.19 -2.46
N LYS A 191 10.92 -0.96 -2.13
CA LYS A 191 10.70 0.10 -3.13
C LYS A 191 11.98 0.40 -3.90
N THR A 192 13.12 0.44 -3.22
CA THR A 192 14.42 0.62 -3.84
C THR A 192 14.71 -0.49 -4.84
N MET A 193 14.54 -1.77 -4.44
CA MET A 193 14.66 -2.92 -5.35
C MET A 193 13.72 -2.83 -6.55
N MET A 194 12.46 -2.43 -6.35
CA MET A 194 11.52 -2.22 -7.46
C MET A 194 12.00 -1.11 -8.40
N SER A 195 12.47 0.02 -7.87
CA SER A 195 12.96 1.14 -8.69
C SER A 195 14.20 0.78 -9.50
N GLU A 196 15.13 0.02 -8.91
CA GLU A 196 16.32 -0.50 -9.61
C GLU A 196 15.92 -1.49 -10.71
N ASN A 197 14.96 -2.39 -10.46
CA ASN A 197 14.45 -3.29 -11.49
C ASN A 197 13.75 -2.53 -12.62
N ILE A 198 13.00 -1.47 -12.32
CA ILE A 198 12.36 -0.63 -13.34
C ILE A 198 13.41 0.10 -14.18
N ALA A 199 14.45 0.65 -13.54
CA ALA A 199 15.56 1.29 -14.26
C ALA A 199 16.28 0.29 -15.17
N LEU A 200 16.56 -0.92 -14.67
CA LEU A 200 17.15 -2.02 -15.44
C LEU A 200 16.27 -2.43 -16.62
N LEU A 201 14.96 -2.50 -16.44
CA LEU A 201 14.01 -2.79 -17.52
C LEU A 201 14.08 -1.73 -18.63
N MET A 202 14.19 -0.45 -18.26
CA MET A 202 14.33 0.64 -19.25
C MET A 202 15.68 0.59 -19.96
N GLU A 203 16.75 0.17 -19.28
CA GLU A 203 18.07 -0.07 -19.89
C GLU A 203 18.01 -1.21 -20.90
N ILE A 204 17.43 -2.36 -20.53
CA ILE A 204 17.29 -3.54 -21.41
C ILE A 204 16.48 -3.20 -22.67
N LYS A 205 15.40 -2.41 -22.53
CA LYS A 205 14.56 -2.00 -23.65
C LYS A 205 15.30 -1.19 -24.70
N LYS A 206 16.27 -0.37 -24.29
CA LYS A 206 17.07 0.47 -25.19
C LYS A 206 18.13 -0.30 -25.96
N LEU A 207 18.37 -1.58 -25.63
CA LEU A 207 19.35 -2.40 -26.32
C LEU A 207 18.86 -2.78 -27.73
N ILE A 208 19.75 -2.64 -28.70
CA ILE A 208 19.49 -3.00 -30.10
C ILE A 208 19.62 -4.52 -30.28
N SER A 209 20.65 -5.11 -29.68
CA SER A 209 20.91 -6.55 -29.70
C SER A 209 21.49 -7.01 -28.38
N LEU A 210 21.34 -8.29 -28.05
CA LEU A 210 21.83 -8.85 -26.80
C LEU A 210 22.45 -10.23 -27.03
N SER A 211 23.74 -10.39 -26.68
CA SER A 211 24.39 -11.70 -26.63
C SER A 211 24.04 -12.47 -25.36
N HIS A 212 24.28 -13.78 -25.35
CA HIS A 212 23.96 -14.63 -24.20
C HIS A 212 24.78 -14.28 -22.95
N GLU A 213 26.06 -13.91 -23.11
CA GLU A 213 26.93 -13.53 -22.00
C GLU A 213 26.50 -12.21 -21.37
N GLU A 214 26.14 -11.22 -22.22
CA GLU A 214 25.59 -9.96 -21.77
C GLU A 214 24.26 -10.17 -21.06
N SER A 215 23.37 -11.01 -21.61
CA SER A 215 22.10 -11.38 -20.98
C SER A 215 22.28 -11.97 -19.59
N PHE A 216 23.27 -12.85 -19.40
CA PHE A 216 23.59 -13.40 -18.08
C PHE A 216 24.09 -12.31 -17.11
N SER A 217 24.84 -11.32 -17.60
CA SER A 217 25.28 -10.18 -16.78
C SER A 217 24.09 -9.31 -16.33
N TYR A 218 23.13 -9.05 -17.21
CA TYR A 218 21.90 -8.32 -16.87
C TYR A 218 21.00 -9.12 -15.92
N PHE A 219 20.90 -10.44 -16.11
CA PHE A 219 20.14 -11.32 -15.24
C PHE A 219 20.64 -11.25 -13.78
N LYS A 220 21.96 -11.20 -13.58
CA LYS A 220 22.58 -11.05 -12.25
C LYS A 220 22.31 -9.70 -11.58
N ARG A 221 21.97 -8.65 -12.35
CA ARG A 221 21.65 -7.31 -11.83
C ARG A 221 20.22 -7.20 -11.31
N ILE A 222 19.33 -8.14 -11.64
CA ILE A 222 17.95 -8.14 -11.14
C ILE A 222 17.98 -8.26 -9.61
N ARG A 223 17.23 -7.39 -8.93
CA ARG A 223 17.14 -7.35 -7.47
C ARG A 223 16.04 -8.26 -6.95
N TYR A 224 16.39 -9.05 -5.93
CA TYR A 224 15.53 -9.99 -5.26
C TYR A 224 15.48 -9.74 -3.76
N GLN A 225 14.33 -9.99 -3.15
CA GLN A 225 14.17 -10.00 -1.70
C GLN A 225 14.36 -11.43 -1.16
N THR A 226 15.04 -11.56 -0.03
CA THR A 226 15.29 -12.86 0.61
C THR A 226 14.00 -13.47 1.17
N MET A 227 13.94 -14.80 1.18
CA MET A 227 12.77 -15.53 1.71
C MET A 227 12.51 -15.30 3.19
N GLN A 228 13.58 -15.15 3.98
CA GLN A 228 13.46 -14.87 5.42
C GLN A 228 12.76 -13.54 5.67
N THR A 229 13.18 -12.48 4.98
CA THR A 229 12.56 -11.15 5.10
C THR A 229 11.10 -11.17 4.65
N ARG A 230 10.78 -11.92 3.58
CA ARG A 230 9.39 -12.08 3.11
C ARG A 230 8.49 -12.78 4.14
N ASN A 231 8.99 -13.84 4.76
CA ASN A 231 8.23 -14.58 5.77
C ASN A 231 8.04 -13.76 7.04
N PHE A 232 9.09 -13.10 7.51
CA PHE A 232 9.02 -12.24 8.68
C PHE A 232 8.11 -11.02 8.44
N ALA A 233 8.05 -10.50 7.20
CA ALA A 233 7.13 -9.42 6.86
C ALA A 233 5.66 -9.79 7.10
N PHE A 234 5.23 -11.03 6.80
CA PHE A 234 3.87 -11.47 7.09
C PHE A 234 3.52 -11.44 8.58
N TRP A 235 4.44 -11.90 9.44
CA TRP A 235 4.26 -11.85 10.89
C TRP A 235 4.23 -10.42 11.41
N ALA A 236 5.13 -9.57 10.92
CA ALA A 236 5.20 -8.16 11.28
C ALA A 236 3.90 -7.42 10.95
N VAL A 237 3.37 -7.57 9.73
CA VAL A 237 2.11 -6.91 9.33
C VAL A 237 0.89 -7.50 10.03
N ALA A 238 0.90 -8.81 10.34
CA ALA A 238 -0.18 -9.43 11.11
C ALA A 238 -0.24 -8.87 12.54
N ALA A 239 0.92 -8.76 13.20
CA ALA A 239 1.02 -8.15 14.52
C ALA A 239 0.62 -6.67 14.50
N GLY A 240 1.02 -5.91 13.47
CA GLY A 240 0.59 -4.53 13.26
C GLY A 240 -0.92 -4.41 13.05
N GLY A 241 -1.50 -5.30 12.25
CA GLY A 241 -2.94 -5.37 11.98
C GLY A 241 -3.78 -5.67 13.22
N LEU A 242 -3.27 -6.52 14.13
CA LEU A 242 -3.93 -6.82 15.40
C LEU A 242 -3.99 -5.57 16.29
N LEU A 243 -2.86 -4.90 16.49
CA LEU A 243 -2.76 -3.70 17.35
C LEU A 243 -3.60 -2.54 16.80
N ASP A 244 -3.54 -2.31 15.49
CA ASP A 244 -4.35 -1.28 14.83
C ASP A 244 -5.85 -1.65 14.83
N GLY A 245 -6.18 -2.93 14.69
CA GLY A 245 -7.56 -3.43 14.73
C GLY A 245 -8.20 -3.24 16.10
N LEU A 246 -7.48 -3.52 17.19
CA LEU A 246 -7.94 -3.23 18.55
C LEU A 246 -8.22 -1.74 18.76
N TYR A 247 -7.31 -0.88 18.29
CA TYR A 247 -7.51 0.56 18.38
C TYR A 247 -8.74 1.04 17.59
N LEU A 248 -8.90 0.58 16.34
CA LEU A 248 -9.88 1.14 15.42
C LEU A 248 -11.28 0.54 15.59
N TYR A 249 -11.41 -0.76 15.86
CA TYR A 249 -12.70 -1.46 15.90
C TYR A 249 -13.21 -1.70 17.32
N VAL A 250 -12.33 -2.13 18.23
CA VAL A 250 -12.72 -2.32 19.64
C VAL A 250 -12.86 -0.97 20.34
N GLY A 251 -12.07 0.04 19.95
CA GLY A 251 -12.17 1.39 20.47
C GLY A 251 -13.56 2.03 20.32
N VAL A 252 -14.32 1.69 19.28
CA VAL A 252 -15.66 2.25 19.03
C VAL A 252 -16.66 1.84 20.12
N LEU A 253 -16.47 0.67 20.76
CA LEU A 253 -17.34 0.20 21.85
C LEU A 253 -17.29 1.12 23.08
N SER A 254 -16.23 1.92 23.22
CA SER A 254 -16.11 2.89 24.32
C SER A 254 -16.95 4.14 24.15
N LEU A 255 -17.58 4.35 22.97
CA LEU A 255 -18.35 5.56 22.69
C LEU A 255 -19.69 5.61 23.41
N ALA A 256 -20.32 4.45 23.67
CA ALA A 256 -21.64 4.38 24.29
C ALA A 256 -21.68 3.34 25.41
N VAL A 257 -22.52 3.60 26.42
CA VAL A 257 -22.85 2.60 27.42
C VAL A 257 -23.86 1.63 26.82
N LEU A 258 -23.49 0.35 26.77
CA LEU A 258 -24.31 -0.72 26.20
C LEU A 258 -24.78 -1.66 27.31
N SER A 259 -25.97 -2.23 27.15
CA SER A 259 -26.39 -3.35 28.00
C SER A 259 -25.44 -4.54 27.81
N PRO A 260 -25.22 -5.40 28.82
CA PRO A 260 -24.25 -6.49 28.72
C PRO A 260 -24.47 -7.41 27.50
N GLN A 261 -25.73 -7.69 27.17
CA GLN A 261 -26.12 -8.52 26.03
C GLN A 261 -25.72 -7.85 24.70
N LEU A 262 -26.00 -6.56 24.56
CA LEU A 262 -25.69 -5.80 23.36
C LEU A 262 -24.18 -5.56 23.23
N LEU A 263 -23.50 -5.30 24.34
CA LEU A 263 -22.04 -5.17 24.39
C LEU A 263 -21.36 -6.44 23.91
N MET A 264 -21.81 -7.61 24.35
CA MET A 264 -21.28 -8.91 23.91
C MET A 264 -21.48 -9.12 22.41
N ALA A 265 -22.69 -8.86 21.90
CA ALA A 265 -22.99 -8.98 20.47
C ALA A 265 -22.11 -8.05 19.62
N MET A 266 -21.97 -6.79 20.02
CA MET A 266 -21.14 -5.82 19.31
C MET A 266 -19.65 -6.14 19.41
N ALA A 267 -19.18 -6.65 20.56
CA ALA A 267 -17.81 -7.10 20.75
C ALA A 267 -17.43 -8.25 19.82
N LEU A 268 -18.34 -9.23 19.61
CA LEU A 268 -18.13 -10.31 18.65
C LEU A 268 -17.95 -9.79 17.21
N ILE A 269 -18.76 -8.80 16.81
CA ILE A 269 -18.64 -8.17 15.49
C ILE A 269 -17.32 -7.38 15.38
N CYS A 270 -16.92 -6.64 16.42
CA CYS A 270 -15.63 -5.94 16.42
C CYS A 270 -14.42 -6.90 16.43
N ALA A 271 -14.55 -8.06 17.05
CA ALA A 271 -13.54 -9.12 16.97
C ALA A 271 -13.43 -9.65 15.53
N PHE A 272 -14.56 -9.87 14.85
CA PHE A 272 -14.56 -10.20 13.42
C PHE A 272 -13.83 -9.14 12.57
N TYR A 273 -14.08 -7.85 12.79
CA TYR A 273 -13.34 -6.80 12.07
C TYR A 273 -11.86 -6.79 12.36
N THR A 274 -11.47 -7.08 13.61
CA THR A 274 -10.07 -7.17 14.00
C THR A 274 -9.38 -8.32 13.26
N VAL A 275 -10.02 -9.48 13.17
CA VAL A 275 -9.52 -10.62 12.39
C VAL A 275 -9.47 -10.29 10.89
N ALA A 276 -10.52 -9.69 10.34
CA ALA A 276 -10.55 -9.24 8.94
C ALA A 276 -9.44 -8.22 8.65
N CYS A 277 -9.11 -7.33 9.59
CA CYS A 277 -7.99 -6.39 9.51
C CYS A 277 -6.65 -7.12 9.43
N VAL A 278 -6.42 -8.11 10.29
CA VAL A 278 -5.19 -8.93 10.24
C VAL A 278 -5.06 -9.63 8.89
N ILE A 279 -6.12 -10.29 8.42
CA ILE A 279 -6.13 -11.02 7.14
C ILE A 279 -5.87 -10.05 5.97
N THR A 280 -6.53 -8.89 5.95
CA THR A 280 -6.35 -7.91 4.87
C THR A 280 -4.96 -7.28 4.90
N ARG A 281 -4.32 -7.10 6.06
CA ARG A 281 -2.92 -6.64 6.16
C ARG A 281 -1.92 -7.67 5.63
N ILE A 282 -2.14 -8.95 5.91
CA ILE A 282 -1.35 -10.05 5.33
C ILE A 282 -1.52 -10.06 3.81
N TYR A 283 -2.75 -9.86 3.32
CA TYR A 283 -3.04 -9.76 1.89
C TYR A 283 -2.38 -8.53 1.23
N GLU A 284 -2.40 -7.36 1.88
CA GLU A 284 -1.71 -6.16 1.39
C GLU A 284 -0.20 -6.39 1.23
N GLU A 285 0.41 -7.08 2.20
CA GLU A 285 1.83 -7.45 2.12
C GLU A 285 2.09 -8.48 1.03
N TYR A 286 1.19 -9.46 0.85
CA TYR A 286 1.27 -10.40 -0.27
C TYR A 286 1.20 -9.67 -1.62
N ASP A 287 0.23 -8.77 -1.82
CA ASP A 287 0.10 -7.96 -3.04
C ASP A 287 1.36 -7.10 -3.26
N PHE A 288 1.92 -6.53 -2.20
CA PHE A 288 3.12 -5.70 -2.33
C PHE A 288 4.39 -6.51 -2.66
N GLN A 289 4.53 -7.73 -2.12
CA GLN A 289 5.57 -8.67 -2.55
C GLN A 289 5.36 -9.10 -4.00
N LEU A 290 4.12 -9.36 -4.41
CA LEU A 290 3.77 -9.76 -5.77
C LEU A 290 4.16 -8.70 -6.80
N ARG A 291 4.01 -7.41 -6.47
CA ARG A 291 4.47 -6.31 -7.33
C ARG A 291 5.98 -6.33 -7.60
N LEU A 292 6.81 -6.78 -6.65
CA LEU A 292 8.26 -6.92 -6.85
C LEU A 292 8.54 -8.11 -7.77
N LEU A 293 7.83 -9.22 -7.59
CA LEU A 293 7.94 -10.38 -8.47
C LEU A 293 7.54 -10.01 -9.91
N VAL A 294 6.48 -9.23 -10.07
CA VAL A 294 6.06 -8.72 -11.38
C VAL A 294 7.16 -7.88 -12.04
N THR A 295 7.86 -7.00 -11.32
CA THR A 295 8.97 -6.23 -11.93
C THR A 295 10.14 -7.12 -12.32
N GLN A 296 10.45 -8.14 -11.52
CA GLN A 296 11.50 -9.13 -11.86
C GLN A 296 11.14 -9.93 -13.10
N THR A 297 9.93 -10.49 -13.16
CA THR A 297 9.45 -11.28 -14.31
C THR A 297 9.37 -10.41 -15.56
N LYS A 298 9.00 -9.12 -15.45
CA LYS A 298 9.06 -8.17 -16.58
C LYS A 298 10.49 -7.97 -17.10
N CYS A 299 11.50 -7.85 -16.22
CA CYS A 299 12.90 -7.77 -16.65
C CYS A 299 13.34 -9.05 -17.36
N GLN A 300 13.01 -10.22 -16.80
CA GLN A 300 13.33 -11.52 -17.41
C GLN A 300 12.69 -11.67 -18.80
N LEU A 301 11.42 -11.28 -18.93
CA LEU A 301 10.70 -11.33 -20.20
C LEU A 301 11.32 -10.36 -21.22
N ALA A 302 11.72 -9.16 -20.80
CA ALA A 302 12.42 -8.21 -21.67
C ALA A 302 13.79 -8.74 -22.16
N LEU A 303 14.56 -9.40 -21.29
CA LEU A 303 15.83 -10.04 -21.68
C LEU A 303 15.61 -11.14 -22.72
N ILE A 304 14.66 -12.04 -22.47
CA ILE A 304 14.33 -13.13 -23.40
C ILE A 304 13.84 -12.57 -24.73
N THR A 305 13.03 -11.51 -24.70
CA THR A 305 12.56 -10.82 -25.92
C THR A 305 13.75 -10.33 -26.75
N LYS A 306 14.75 -9.68 -26.12
CA LYS A 306 15.92 -9.16 -26.81
C LYS A 306 16.87 -10.25 -27.32
N GLU A 307 17.09 -11.31 -26.54
CA GLU A 307 17.81 -12.49 -27.01
C GLU A 307 17.10 -13.13 -28.21
N LEU A 308 15.78 -13.20 -28.16
CA LEU A 308 14.96 -13.80 -29.21
C LEU A 308 15.03 -12.96 -30.50
N GLU A 309 14.83 -11.64 -30.44
CA GLU A 309 14.99 -10.72 -31.58
C GLU A 309 16.38 -10.84 -32.21
N THR A 310 17.43 -10.89 -31.38
CA THR A 310 18.82 -10.96 -31.85
C THR A 310 19.11 -12.28 -32.57
N ASN A 311 18.71 -13.41 -31.98
CA ASN A 311 18.97 -14.73 -32.55
C ASN A 311 18.08 -15.00 -33.77
N TYR A 312 16.85 -14.44 -33.78
CA TYR A 312 15.96 -14.53 -34.93
C TYR A 312 16.50 -13.75 -36.14
N ALA A 313 17.01 -12.53 -35.91
CA ALA A 313 17.67 -11.75 -36.96
C ALA A 313 18.90 -12.49 -37.55
N LYS A 314 19.72 -13.11 -36.70
CA LYS A 314 20.85 -13.94 -37.16
C LYS A 314 20.40 -15.14 -37.99
N LEU A 315 19.30 -15.77 -37.59
CA LEU A 315 18.73 -16.92 -38.26
C LEU A 315 18.16 -16.56 -39.64
N LEU A 316 17.52 -15.38 -39.79
CA LEU A 316 17.10 -14.86 -41.09
C LEU A 316 18.29 -14.55 -42.01
N LEU A 317 19.32 -13.85 -41.49
CA LEU A 317 20.54 -13.54 -42.25
C LEU A 317 21.28 -14.79 -42.76
N LEU A 318 21.26 -15.88 -41.99
CA LEU A 318 21.85 -17.17 -42.39
C LEU A 318 21.00 -17.92 -43.40
N GLN A 319 19.68 -17.75 -43.40
CA GLN A 319 18.78 -18.37 -44.38
C GLN A 319 18.88 -17.67 -45.74
N ASP A 320 19.05 -16.36 -45.77
CA ASP A 320 19.13 -15.56 -47.00
C ASP A 320 20.47 -15.73 -47.76
N LYS A 321 21.44 -16.47 -47.21
CA LYS A 321 22.68 -16.82 -47.91
C LYS A 321 22.39 -17.81 -49.05
N MET A 322 22.80 -17.47 -50.28
CA MET A 322 22.57 -18.30 -51.48
C MET A 322 23.33 -19.64 -51.48
N ASP A 323 24.52 -19.70 -50.88
CA ASP A 323 25.32 -20.93 -50.76
C ASP A 323 25.51 -21.28 -49.27
N LEU A 324 24.85 -22.34 -48.81
CA LEU A 324 24.98 -22.83 -47.44
C LEU A 324 26.03 -23.95 -47.35
N ASP A 325 27.15 -23.67 -46.69
CA ASP A 325 28.12 -24.69 -46.33
C ASP A 325 27.55 -25.68 -45.30
N LYS A 326 28.17 -26.86 -45.18
CA LYS A 326 27.79 -27.85 -44.13
C LYS A 326 27.83 -27.24 -42.73
N VAL A 327 28.74 -26.29 -42.50
CA VAL A 327 28.88 -25.54 -41.24
C VAL A 327 27.70 -24.58 -41.04
N ASP A 328 27.27 -23.87 -42.09
CA ASP A 328 26.08 -23.00 -42.03
C ASP A 328 24.80 -23.81 -41.79
N GLN A 329 24.70 -25.04 -42.35
CA GLN A 329 23.57 -25.93 -42.09
C GLN A 329 23.50 -26.43 -40.65
N GLU A 330 24.64 -26.73 -40.01
CA GLU A 330 24.69 -27.09 -38.59
C GLU A 330 24.35 -25.89 -37.69
N GLU A 331 24.84 -24.71 -38.03
CA GLU A 331 24.55 -23.47 -37.30
C GLU A 331 23.08 -23.07 -37.43
N LEU A 332 22.47 -23.24 -38.60
CA LEU A 332 21.04 -23.03 -38.81
C LEU A 332 20.19 -23.96 -37.93
N LYS A 333 20.56 -25.24 -37.83
CA LYS A 333 19.89 -26.20 -36.93
C LYS A 333 20.09 -25.84 -35.45
N ARG A 334 21.26 -25.29 -35.09
CA ARG A 334 21.53 -24.81 -33.73
C ARG A 334 20.67 -23.61 -33.37
N LEU A 335 20.62 -22.60 -34.25
CA LEU A 335 19.81 -21.40 -34.08
C LEU A 335 18.31 -21.69 -34.03
N LYS A 336 17.79 -22.56 -34.90
CA LYS A 336 16.37 -22.98 -34.84
C LYS A 336 16.01 -23.61 -33.49
N ARG A 337 16.87 -24.49 -32.94
CA ARG A 337 16.68 -25.07 -31.60
C ARG A 337 16.76 -24.01 -30.50
N LEU A 338 17.67 -23.07 -30.62
CA LEU A 338 17.83 -21.97 -29.66
C LEU A 338 16.58 -21.08 -29.66
N VAL A 339 16.10 -20.67 -30.83
CA VAL A 339 14.86 -19.88 -30.99
C VAL A 339 13.66 -20.62 -30.41
N HIS A 340 13.52 -21.93 -30.69
CA HIS A 340 12.45 -22.75 -30.10
C HIS A 340 12.49 -22.72 -28.56
N ASN A 341 13.66 -22.98 -27.97
CA ASN A 341 13.84 -22.95 -26.52
C ASN A 341 13.55 -21.56 -25.91
N LEU A 342 13.94 -20.49 -26.61
CA LEU A 342 13.65 -19.11 -26.17
C LEU A 342 12.15 -18.80 -26.22
N ILE A 343 11.42 -19.25 -27.25
CA ILE A 343 9.97 -19.05 -27.34
C ILE A 343 9.24 -19.82 -26.24
N THR A 344 9.67 -21.05 -25.93
CA THR A 344 9.12 -21.83 -24.81
C THR A 344 9.35 -21.11 -23.48
N ARG A 345 10.57 -20.61 -23.23
CA ARG A 345 10.88 -19.80 -22.03
C ARG A 345 10.11 -18.49 -21.98
N PHE A 346 9.86 -17.87 -23.14
CA PHE A 346 9.03 -16.68 -23.25
C PHE A 346 7.58 -16.98 -22.84
N ASP A 347 7.01 -18.08 -23.34
CA ASP A 347 5.64 -18.52 -22.98
C ASP A 347 5.51 -18.84 -21.50
N ASP A 348 6.46 -19.58 -20.92
CA ASP A 348 6.47 -19.89 -19.49
C ASP A 348 6.49 -18.62 -18.62
N ASN A 349 7.36 -17.66 -18.95
CA ASN A 349 7.44 -16.39 -18.22
C ASN A 349 6.23 -15.50 -18.45
N ARG A 350 5.64 -15.52 -19.65
CA ARG A 350 4.40 -14.80 -19.97
C ARG A 350 3.20 -15.38 -19.22
N LYS A 351 3.10 -16.71 -19.13
CA LYS A 351 2.10 -17.42 -18.30
C LYS A 351 2.27 -17.08 -16.82
N LEU A 352 3.52 -17.10 -16.33
CA LEU A 352 3.84 -16.71 -14.95
C LEU A 352 3.43 -15.24 -14.68
N LEU A 353 3.78 -14.31 -15.57
CA LEU A 353 3.41 -12.90 -15.44
C LEU A 353 1.89 -12.68 -15.48
N SER A 354 1.18 -13.43 -16.34
CA SER A 354 -0.29 -13.42 -16.41
C SER A 354 -0.90 -13.90 -15.10
N GLN A 355 -0.40 -15.01 -14.53
CA GLN A 355 -0.86 -15.51 -13.22
C GLN A 355 -0.59 -14.53 -12.08
N GLN A 356 0.54 -13.82 -12.11
CA GLN A 356 0.89 -12.80 -11.11
C GLN A 356 0.06 -11.51 -11.27
N SER A 357 -0.36 -11.18 -12.48
CA SER A 357 -1.09 -9.92 -12.77
C SER A 357 -2.61 -10.06 -12.66
N ASN A 358 -3.12 -11.29 -12.83
CA ASN A 358 -4.53 -11.62 -12.70
C ASN A 358 -4.87 -12.07 -11.29
N ARG A 359 -6.08 -11.73 -10.83
CA ARG A 359 -6.54 -12.07 -9.48
C ARG A 359 -7.30 -13.39 -9.48
N THR A 360 -7.03 -14.22 -8.47
CA THR A 360 -7.85 -15.38 -8.12
C THR A 360 -9.14 -14.94 -7.44
N TYR A 361 -10.10 -15.86 -7.27
CA TYR A 361 -11.33 -15.58 -6.53
C TYR A 361 -11.04 -15.24 -5.06
N LEU A 362 -10.11 -15.94 -4.39
CA LEU A 362 -9.72 -15.60 -3.03
C LEU A 362 -9.07 -14.21 -2.97
N SER A 363 -8.11 -13.93 -3.84
CA SER A 363 -7.46 -12.61 -3.91
C SER A 363 -8.49 -11.49 -4.15
N SER A 364 -9.49 -11.74 -4.99
CA SER A 364 -10.59 -10.80 -5.24
C SER A 364 -11.49 -10.62 -4.02
N ALA A 365 -11.83 -11.71 -3.32
CA ALA A 365 -12.60 -11.62 -2.07
C ALA A 365 -11.84 -10.83 -1.00
N LEU A 366 -10.55 -11.09 -0.81
CA LEU A 366 -9.69 -10.39 0.13
C LEU A 366 -9.55 -8.90 -0.22
N LEU A 367 -9.45 -8.56 -1.51
CA LEU A 367 -9.47 -7.18 -1.97
C LEU A 367 -10.80 -6.47 -1.66
N GLY A 368 -11.92 -7.17 -1.85
CA GLY A 368 -13.24 -6.64 -1.53
C GLY A 368 -13.42 -6.44 -0.02
N MET A 369 -13.01 -7.41 0.79
CA MET A 369 -12.98 -7.31 2.25
C MET A 369 -12.12 -6.13 2.70
N LYS A 370 -10.93 -5.95 2.09
CA LYS A 370 -10.06 -4.80 2.32
C LYS A 370 -10.78 -3.48 2.04
N ASN A 371 -11.38 -3.32 0.85
CA ASN A 371 -12.08 -2.10 0.46
C ASN A 371 -13.27 -1.81 1.38
N GLY A 372 -14.04 -2.83 1.76
CA GLY A 372 -15.14 -2.68 2.71
C GLY A 372 -14.66 -2.30 4.11
N LEU A 373 -13.49 -2.80 4.54
CA LEU A 373 -12.88 -2.41 5.80
C LEU A 373 -12.38 -0.96 5.79
N TYR A 374 -11.84 -0.47 4.66
CA TYR A 374 -11.54 0.95 4.46
C TYR A 374 -12.82 1.82 4.53
N ALA A 375 -13.92 1.36 3.91
CA ALA A 375 -15.21 2.03 4.00
C ALA A 375 -15.72 2.11 5.44
N TYR A 376 -15.63 1.01 6.19
CA TYR A 376 -15.97 0.99 7.60
C TYR A 376 -15.03 1.88 8.44
N GLY A 377 -13.74 1.96 8.12
CA GLY A 377 -12.81 2.88 8.77
C GLY A 377 -13.18 4.36 8.56
N ALA A 378 -13.71 4.71 7.38
CA ALA A 378 -14.27 6.05 7.14
C ALA A 378 -15.54 6.28 7.97
N LEU A 379 -16.45 5.29 8.03
CA LEU A 379 -17.65 5.34 8.88
C LEU A 379 -17.31 5.48 10.37
N ALA A 380 -16.32 4.74 10.86
CA ALA A 380 -15.82 4.84 12.23
C ALA A 380 -15.27 6.24 12.53
N SER A 381 -14.62 6.89 11.54
CA SER A 381 -14.14 8.26 11.69
C SER A 381 -15.30 9.27 11.80
N VAL A 382 -16.42 9.03 11.11
CA VAL A 382 -17.67 9.79 11.29
C VAL A 382 -18.23 9.57 12.70
N LEU A 383 -18.27 8.32 13.18
CA LEU A 383 -18.73 8.02 14.55
C LEU A 383 -17.91 8.75 15.61
N PHE A 384 -16.57 8.76 15.49
CA PHE A 384 -15.72 9.49 16.42
C PHE A 384 -15.98 11.01 16.37
N LEU A 385 -16.25 11.58 15.20
CA LEU A 385 -16.64 12.98 15.08
C LEU A 385 -17.98 13.26 15.75
N VAL A 386 -19.00 12.44 15.46
CA VAL A 386 -20.32 12.56 16.10
C VAL A 386 -20.18 12.43 17.61
N GLY A 387 -19.34 11.51 18.09
CA GLY A 387 -19.06 11.36 19.51
C GLY A 387 -18.42 12.60 20.11
N SER A 388 -17.45 13.20 19.44
CA SER A 388 -16.85 14.46 19.87
C SER A 388 -17.88 15.61 19.94
N ILE A 389 -18.77 15.73 18.95
CA ILE A 389 -19.83 16.76 18.94
C ILE A 389 -20.82 16.53 20.08
N LEU A 390 -21.23 15.28 20.31
CA LEU A 390 -22.17 14.95 21.38
C LEU A 390 -21.57 15.21 22.77
N VAL A 391 -20.29 14.90 22.97
CA VAL A 391 -19.56 15.24 24.20
C VAL A 391 -19.54 16.75 24.44
N MET A 392 -19.26 17.55 23.40
CA MET A 392 -19.33 19.02 23.52
C MET A 392 -20.74 19.53 23.84
N ALA A 393 -21.77 18.85 23.32
CA ALA A 393 -23.15 19.17 23.62
C ALA A 393 -23.62 18.67 25.00
N GLY A 394 -22.78 17.95 25.75
CA GLY A 394 -23.16 17.30 27.01
C GLY A 394 -24.16 16.16 26.83
N VAL A 395 -24.29 15.61 25.62
CA VAL A 395 -25.25 14.57 25.28
C VAL A 395 -24.54 13.21 25.28
N SER A 396 -25.12 12.22 25.96
CA SER A 396 -24.62 10.85 25.90
C SER A 396 -24.76 10.25 24.50
N PHE A 397 -23.79 9.44 24.08
CA PHE A 397 -23.82 8.83 22.75
C PHE A 397 -24.99 7.85 22.60
N PRO A 398 -25.87 8.00 21.57
CA PRO A 398 -26.99 7.09 21.36
C PRO A 398 -26.54 5.65 21.08
N PRO A 399 -26.87 4.67 21.95
CA PRO A 399 -26.46 3.28 21.75
C PRO A 399 -26.98 2.63 20.46
N ALA A 400 -28.19 3.04 20.03
CA ALA A 400 -28.80 2.59 18.78
C ALA A 400 -28.00 3.04 17.55
N LEU A 401 -27.46 4.26 17.56
CA LEU A 401 -26.63 4.78 16.48
C LEU A 401 -25.33 3.99 16.36
N LEU A 402 -24.67 3.71 17.50
CA LEU A 402 -23.46 2.89 17.55
C LEU A 402 -23.71 1.50 16.95
N THR A 403 -24.78 0.85 17.40
CA THR A 403 -25.17 -0.50 16.96
C THR A 403 -25.48 -0.52 15.46
N ALA A 404 -26.26 0.44 14.97
CA ALA A 404 -26.60 0.56 13.55
C ALA A 404 -25.36 0.74 12.68
N CYS A 405 -24.39 1.55 13.10
CA CYS A 405 -23.16 1.75 12.35
C CYS A 405 -22.21 0.54 12.38
N ILE A 406 -22.16 -0.20 13.49
CA ILE A 406 -21.44 -1.49 13.54
C ILE A 406 -22.07 -2.47 12.56
N ILE A 407 -23.40 -2.64 12.56
CA ILE A 407 -24.08 -3.53 11.61
C ILE A 407 -23.88 -3.06 10.16
N LEU A 408 -23.96 -1.76 9.90
CA LEU A 408 -23.69 -1.18 8.57
C LEU A 408 -22.27 -1.49 8.10
N GLY A 409 -21.28 -1.52 9.00
CA GLY A 409 -19.93 -1.97 8.69
C GLY A 409 -19.88 -3.39 8.11
N LEU A 410 -20.70 -4.32 8.63
CA LEU A 410 -20.74 -5.70 8.15
C LEU A 410 -21.32 -5.73 6.73
N VAL A 411 -22.40 -4.98 6.52
CA VAL A 411 -23.03 -4.83 5.20
C VAL A 411 -22.04 -4.26 4.19
N LEU A 412 -21.24 -3.25 4.56
CA LEU A 412 -20.20 -2.69 3.69
C LEU A 412 -19.13 -3.73 3.34
N VAL A 413 -18.59 -4.45 4.32
CA VAL A 413 -17.59 -5.50 4.08
C VAL A 413 -18.13 -6.58 3.13
N LEU A 414 -19.35 -7.05 3.36
CA LEU A 414 -19.99 -8.06 2.52
C LEU A 414 -20.24 -7.53 1.10
N SER A 415 -20.77 -6.31 0.97
CA SER A 415 -21.10 -5.70 -0.32
C SER A 415 -19.87 -5.49 -1.20
N PHE A 416 -18.76 -4.98 -0.64
CA PHE A 416 -17.51 -4.81 -1.39
C PHE A 416 -16.86 -6.14 -1.76
N THR A 417 -17.01 -7.18 -0.92
CA THR A 417 -16.57 -8.54 -1.23
C THR A 417 -17.32 -9.09 -2.43
N ILE A 418 -18.65 -9.00 -2.43
CA ILE A 418 -19.50 -9.43 -3.56
C ILE A 418 -19.15 -8.63 -4.82
N HIS A 419 -19.03 -7.31 -4.72
CA HIS A 419 -18.68 -6.46 -5.87
C HIS A 419 -17.35 -6.86 -6.51
N SER A 420 -16.31 -7.10 -5.70
CA SER A 420 -14.99 -7.50 -6.18
C SER A 420 -15.02 -8.88 -6.87
N LEU A 421 -15.75 -9.84 -6.31
CA LEU A 421 -15.93 -11.16 -6.91
C LEU A 421 -16.68 -11.10 -8.25
N VAL A 422 -17.80 -10.38 -8.29
CA VAL A 422 -18.60 -10.20 -9.51
C VAL A 422 -17.78 -9.50 -10.59
N SER A 423 -17.04 -8.45 -10.25
CA SER A 423 -16.21 -7.79 -11.24
C SER A 423 -15.06 -8.66 -11.75
N ASN A 424 -14.47 -9.51 -10.89
CA ASN A 424 -13.44 -10.45 -11.34
C ASN A 424 -14.02 -11.51 -12.28
N TYR A 425 -15.24 -12.01 -11.99
CA TYR A 425 -15.95 -12.94 -12.87
C TYR A 425 -16.16 -12.35 -14.28
N TRP A 426 -16.68 -11.11 -14.36
CA TRP A 426 -16.88 -10.45 -15.66
C TRP A 426 -15.56 -10.20 -16.40
N HIS A 427 -14.49 -9.88 -15.67
CA HIS A 427 -13.17 -9.69 -16.25
C HIS A 427 -12.60 -11.00 -16.82
N GLN A 428 -12.70 -12.11 -16.08
CA GLN A 428 -12.27 -13.43 -16.55
C GLN A 428 -13.07 -13.87 -17.78
N LYS A 429 -14.39 -13.70 -17.76
CA LYS A 429 -15.25 -13.98 -18.93
C LYS A 429 -14.84 -13.18 -20.16
N LYS A 430 -14.49 -11.90 -19.99
CA LYS A 430 -13.99 -11.05 -21.08
C LYS A 430 -12.64 -11.55 -21.61
N GLN A 431 -11.71 -11.91 -20.74
CA GLN A 431 -10.42 -12.47 -21.13
C GLN A 431 -10.55 -13.81 -21.87
N GLU A 432 -11.46 -14.69 -21.43
CA GLU A 432 -11.74 -15.96 -22.12
C GLU A 432 -12.31 -15.76 -23.52
N THR A 433 -13.20 -14.77 -23.68
CA THR A 433 -13.79 -14.42 -24.99
C THR A 433 -12.73 -13.82 -25.94
N GLN A 434 -11.70 -13.17 -25.38
CA GLN A 434 -10.63 -12.51 -26.12
C GLN A 434 -9.42 -13.41 -26.41
N LYS A 435 -9.57 -14.75 -26.25
CA LYS A 435 -8.50 -15.75 -26.45
C LYS A 435 -7.95 -15.82 -27.88
N GLN A 436 -8.67 -15.35 -28.91
CA GLN A 436 -8.15 -15.26 -30.29
C GLN A 436 -7.11 -14.13 -30.46
N ARG A 437 -6.02 -14.16 -29.68
CA ARG A 437 -4.94 -13.18 -29.80
C ARG A 437 -3.90 -13.64 -30.83
N PRO A 438 -3.33 -12.71 -31.62
CA PRO A 438 -2.23 -13.00 -32.54
C PRO A 438 -1.12 -13.84 -31.92
N TYR A 439 -0.79 -13.63 -30.65
CA TYR A 439 0.21 -14.42 -29.91
C TYR A 439 0.02 -15.95 -29.97
N GLU A 440 -1.22 -16.48 -30.04
CA GLU A 440 -1.44 -17.93 -30.16
C GLU A 440 -0.79 -18.50 -31.43
N ARG A 441 -0.75 -17.71 -32.51
CA ARG A 441 -0.06 -18.05 -33.76
C ARG A 441 1.45 -18.23 -33.58
N LEU A 442 2.08 -17.48 -32.66
CA LEU A 442 3.50 -17.62 -32.36
C LEU A 442 3.80 -18.97 -31.69
N ILE A 443 2.90 -19.42 -30.81
CA ILE A 443 3.01 -20.70 -30.12
C ILE A 443 2.74 -21.86 -31.06
N GLU A 444 1.72 -21.75 -31.91
CA GLU A 444 1.46 -22.73 -32.97
C GLU A 444 2.66 -22.89 -33.90
N TRP A 445 3.23 -21.77 -34.37
CA TRP A 445 4.44 -21.79 -35.19
C TRP A 445 5.64 -22.40 -34.46
N ASN A 446 5.82 -22.11 -33.16
CA ASN A 446 6.89 -22.70 -32.36
C ASN A 446 6.76 -24.23 -32.23
N ASN A 447 5.54 -24.75 -32.16
CA ASN A 447 5.28 -26.18 -32.14
C ASN A 447 5.61 -26.82 -33.50
N CYS A 448 5.22 -26.17 -34.61
CA CYS A 448 5.58 -26.62 -35.96
C CYS A 448 7.09 -26.63 -36.20
N LEU A 449 7.82 -25.65 -35.65
CA LEU A 449 9.28 -25.62 -35.67
C LEU A 449 9.91 -26.86 -35.04
N ASN A 450 9.26 -27.45 -34.03
CA ASN A 450 9.73 -28.66 -33.35
C ASN A 450 9.40 -29.95 -34.13
N ASP A 451 8.22 -30.01 -34.75
CA ASP A 451 7.73 -31.21 -35.45
C ASP A 451 8.32 -31.34 -36.88
N GLU A 452 8.51 -30.23 -37.60
CA GLU A 452 9.04 -30.21 -38.97
C GLU A 452 10.21 -29.23 -39.15
N PHE A 453 11.29 -29.46 -38.39
CA PHE A 453 12.51 -28.62 -38.34
C PHE A 453 13.10 -28.20 -39.70
N ASN A 454 12.91 -29.03 -40.74
CA ASN A 454 13.46 -28.81 -42.08
C ASN A 454 12.46 -28.21 -43.09
N LYS A 455 11.15 -28.18 -42.81
CA LYS A 455 10.12 -27.74 -43.76
C LYS A 455 9.39 -26.46 -43.35
N THR A 456 9.47 -26.07 -42.09
CA THR A 456 8.76 -24.89 -41.58
C THR A 456 9.38 -23.61 -42.15
N GLU A 457 8.59 -22.83 -42.90
CA GLU A 457 8.96 -21.50 -43.37
C GLU A 457 9.10 -20.53 -42.18
N LEU A 458 10.10 -19.65 -42.27
CA LEU A 458 10.35 -18.63 -41.26
C LEU A 458 9.39 -17.46 -41.48
N LEU A 459 8.81 -16.94 -40.39
CA LEU A 459 7.92 -15.78 -40.43
C LEU A 459 8.64 -14.54 -40.98
N ALA A 460 7.89 -13.61 -41.55
CA ALA A 460 8.45 -12.32 -41.90
C ALA A 460 8.89 -11.55 -40.63
N PRO A 461 9.98 -10.76 -40.66
CA PRO A 461 10.46 -10.01 -39.49
C PRO A 461 9.39 -9.13 -38.84
N GLU A 462 8.58 -8.46 -39.66
CA GLU A 462 7.49 -7.58 -39.21
C GLU A 462 6.36 -8.37 -38.53
N GLU A 463 6.04 -9.54 -39.06
CA GLU A 463 5.03 -10.43 -38.48
C GLU A 463 5.52 -10.99 -37.15
N PHE A 464 6.76 -11.46 -37.09
CA PHE A 464 7.39 -11.96 -35.87
C PHE A 464 7.41 -10.90 -34.76
N HIS A 465 7.85 -9.69 -35.08
CA HIS A 465 7.89 -8.59 -34.11
C HIS A 465 6.49 -8.17 -33.64
N LYS A 466 5.49 -8.18 -34.53
CA LYS A 466 4.08 -7.91 -34.17
C LYS A 466 3.53 -8.97 -33.22
N LEU A 467 3.78 -10.26 -33.49
CA LEU A 467 3.34 -11.38 -32.64
C LEU A 467 4.00 -11.33 -31.26
N LEU A 468 5.29 -10.99 -31.21
CA LEU A 468 6.05 -10.86 -29.98
C LEU A 468 5.54 -9.68 -29.11
N ASN A 469 5.31 -8.53 -29.73
CA ASN A 469 4.75 -7.34 -29.03
C ASN A 469 3.33 -7.57 -28.53
N ASP A 470 2.49 -8.30 -29.26
CA ASP A 470 1.16 -8.73 -28.79
C ASP A 470 1.29 -9.63 -27.54
N GLY A 471 2.25 -10.57 -27.54
CA GLY A 471 2.56 -11.43 -26.40
C GLY A 471 2.99 -10.67 -25.14
N LEU A 472 3.64 -9.51 -25.30
CA LEU A 472 4.02 -8.60 -24.20
C LEU A 472 2.85 -7.76 -23.67
N SER A 473 1.77 -7.62 -24.43
CA SER A 473 0.58 -6.84 -24.06
C SER A 473 -0.35 -7.65 -23.14
N LEU A 474 -0.12 -7.52 -21.83
CA LEU A 474 -0.99 -8.13 -20.82
C LEU A 474 -1.97 -7.09 -20.25
N ASP A 475 -3.26 -7.41 -20.30
CA ASP A 475 -4.29 -6.62 -19.62
C ASP A 475 -4.29 -6.97 -18.13
N PRO A 476 -3.88 -6.07 -17.24
CA PRO A 476 -3.92 -6.33 -15.81
C PRO A 476 -5.37 -6.34 -15.30
N SER A 477 -5.59 -7.02 -14.18
CA SER A 477 -6.89 -7.00 -13.48
C SER A 477 -7.40 -5.59 -13.20
N PRO A 478 -8.73 -5.38 -13.18
CA PRO A 478 -9.32 -4.05 -13.01
C PRO A 478 -8.83 -3.41 -11.71
N GLN A 479 -8.39 -2.16 -11.82
CA GLN A 479 -7.97 -1.35 -10.69
C GLN A 479 -9.15 -0.50 -10.22
N PHE A 480 -9.50 -0.64 -8.94
CA PHE A 480 -10.51 0.17 -8.30
C PHE A 480 -9.85 1.17 -7.36
N PHE A 481 -10.35 2.40 -7.37
CA PHE A 481 -9.82 3.50 -6.54
C PHE A 481 -10.66 3.73 -5.26
N PHE A 482 -11.42 2.72 -4.82
CA PHE A 482 -12.28 2.84 -3.63
C PHE A 482 -11.46 3.15 -2.37
N GLN A 483 -10.30 2.50 -2.25
CA GLN A 483 -9.41 2.69 -1.10
C GLN A 483 -8.97 4.14 -0.97
N GLU A 484 -8.57 4.77 -2.08
CA GLU A 484 -8.11 6.16 -2.12
C GLU A 484 -9.23 7.12 -1.71
N TRP A 485 -10.45 6.91 -2.22
CA TRP A 485 -11.60 7.73 -1.86
C TRP A 485 -12.01 7.57 -0.40
N PHE A 486 -12.04 6.34 0.12
CA PHE A 486 -12.32 6.11 1.54
C PHE A 486 -11.23 6.68 2.44
N GLU A 487 -9.97 6.67 2.00
CA GLU A 487 -8.86 7.30 2.72
C GLU A 487 -9.00 8.83 2.75
N VAL A 488 -9.49 9.46 1.67
CA VAL A 488 -9.82 10.89 1.65
C VAL A 488 -10.93 11.19 2.66
N LEU A 489 -12.02 10.42 2.65
CA LEU A 489 -13.16 10.60 3.56
C LEU A 489 -12.75 10.38 5.03
N ARG A 490 -12.00 9.31 5.29
CA ARG A 490 -11.44 9.00 6.60
C ARG A 490 -10.53 10.13 7.10
N SER A 491 -9.68 10.68 6.22
CA SER A 491 -8.76 11.77 6.55
C SER A 491 -9.50 13.08 6.84
N LEU A 492 -10.59 13.36 6.13
CA LEU A 492 -11.46 14.52 6.37
C LEU A 492 -12.03 14.50 7.78
N PHE A 493 -12.76 13.43 8.13
CA PHE A 493 -13.42 13.33 9.43
C PHE A 493 -12.44 13.15 10.60
N SER A 494 -11.35 12.41 10.38
CA SER A 494 -10.26 12.37 11.36
C SER A 494 -9.62 13.75 11.56
N GLY A 495 -9.52 14.57 10.51
CA GLY A 495 -9.04 15.94 10.60
C GLY A 495 -9.94 16.83 11.44
N PHE A 496 -11.27 16.70 11.32
CA PHE A 496 -12.20 17.44 12.16
C PHE A 496 -11.98 17.17 13.65
N GLY A 497 -11.92 15.89 14.04
CA GLY A 497 -11.65 15.51 15.42
C GLY A 497 -10.24 15.89 15.92
N LYS A 498 -9.26 16.03 15.02
CA LYS A 498 -7.91 16.54 15.37
C LYS A 498 -7.90 18.04 15.57
N GLY A 499 -8.64 18.79 14.74
CA GLY A 499 -8.70 20.24 14.82
C GLY A 499 -9.38 20.72 16.10
N GLN A 500 -10.46 20.06 16.54
CA GLN A 500 -11.07 20.31 17.85
C GLN A 500 -10.07 20.07 18.98
N LYS A 501 -9.47 18.87 19.06
CA LYS A 501 -8.47 18.52 20.08
C LYS A 501 -7.28 19.45 20.14
N PHE A 502 -6.91 20.04 19.01
CA PHE A 502 -5.86 21.05 18.96
C PHE A 502 -6.29 22.34 19.66
N ILE A 503 -7.55 22.78 19.52
CA ILE A 503 -8.07 23.94 20.24
C ILE A 503 -8.27 23.63 21.72
N ASP A 504 -8.76 22.43 22.08
CA ASP A 504 -8.85 22.01 23.49
C ASP A 504 -7.46 22.09 24.17
N PHE A 505 -6.40 21.78 23.43
CA PHE A 505 -5.03 21.84 23.92
C PHE A 505 -4.43 23.24 23.92
N ALA A 506 -4.49 23.95 22.78
CA ALA A 506 -3.88 25.26 22.62
C ALA A 506 -4.64 26.36 23.38
N GLY A 507 -5.95 26.18 23.53
CA GLY A 507 -6.86 27.03 24.28
C GLY A 507 -7.05 26.59 25.73
N ASN A 508 -6.19 25.70 26.27
CA ASN A 508 -6.33 25.22 27.64
C ASN A 508 -6.41 26.36 28.68
N SER A 509 -5.67 27.45 28.48
CA SER A 509 -5.74 28.63 29.36
C SER A 509 -7.02 29.46 29.25
N LEU A 510 -7.84 29.19 28.23
CA LEU A 510 -9.13 29.83 27.99
C LEU A 510 -10.31 29.00 28.54
N GLN A 511 -10.05 27.87 29.18
CA GLN A 511 -11.09 27.09 29.85
C GLN A 511 -11.44 27.75 31.19
N GLU A 512 -12.72 27.74 31.53
CA GLU A 512 -13.24 28.36 32.75
C GLU A 512 -13.65 27.27 33.75
N LEU A 513 -13.46 27.54 35.04
CA LEU A 513 -13.86 26.62 36.11
C LEU A 513 -15.39 26.59 36.18
N GLY A 514 -15.97 25.41 35.95
CA GLY A 514 -17.40 25.17 36.08
C GLY A 514 -17.88 25.12 37.53
N GLU A 515 -19.19 25.12 37.72
CA GLU A 515 -19.84 25.02 39.05
C GLU A 515 -19.55 23.70 39.77
N ASP A 516 -19.16 22.65 39.03
CA ASP A 516 -18.75 21.34 39.51
C ASP A 516 -17.26 21.27 39.90
N GLY A 517 -16.52 22.37 39.78
CA GLY A 517 -15.10 22.43 40.10
C GLY A 517 -14.17 21.89 39.01
N HIS A 518 -14.68 21.63 37.81
CA HIS A 518 -13.89 21.16 36.66
C HIS A 518 -13.84 22.19 35.54
N TYR A 519 -12.73 22.25 34.82
CA TYR A 519 -12.56 23.19 33.71
C TYR A 519 -13.41 22.82 32.49
N ARG A 520 -14.06 23.82 31.88
CA ARG A 520 -14.94 23.68 30.71
C ARG A 520 -14.55 24.63 29.59
N ASP A 521 -14.80 24.21 28.36
CA ASP A 521 -14.52 25.02 27.17
C ASP A 521 -15.44 26.23 27.08
N THR A 522 -14.87 27.38 26.72
CA THR A 522 -15.63 28.62 26.52
C THR A 522 -16.32 28.68 25.16
N PRO A 523 -17.36 29.52 24.99
CA PRO A 523 -18.02 29.72 23.69
C PRO A 523 -17.04 30.12 22.56
N VAL A 524 -16.00 30.87 22.90
CA VAL A 524 -14.94 31.26 21.95
C VAL A 524 -14.14 30.04 21.49
N MET A 525 -13.80 29.12 22.39
CA MET A 525 -13.13 27.87 22.04
C MET A 525 -13.98 26.99 21.13
N TYR A 526 -15.30 26.99 21.28
CA TYR A 526 -16.19 26.26 20.36
C TYR A 526 -16.14 26.82 18.94
N VAL A 527 -16.18 28.15 18.78
CA VAL A 527 -16.06 28.79 17.46
C VAL A 527 -14.70 28.50 16.83
N LEU A 528 -13.62 28.64 17.60
CA LEU A 528 -12.27 28.33 17.14
C LEU A 528 -12.11 26.85 16.77
N SER A 529 -12.74 25.94 17.52
CA SER A 529 -12.74 24.50 17.25
C SER A 529 -13.38 24.18 15.91
N VAL A 530 -14.46 24.86 15.52
CA VAL A 530 -15.08 24.69 14.20
C VAL A 530 -14.14 25.11 13.08
N PHE A 531 -13.52 26.29 13.18
CA PHE A 531 -12.57 26.76 12.16
C PHE A 531 -11.33 25.87 12.07
N SER A 532 -10.77 25.46 13.22
CA SER A 532 -9.64 24.53 13.28
C SER A 532 -10.01 23.17 12.70
N ALA A 533 -11.17 22.61 13.05
CA ALA A 533 -11.67 21.37 12.48
C ALA A 533 -11.73 21.46 10.96
N LEU A 534 -12.35 22.51 10.40
CA LEU A 534 -12.42 22.71 8.94
C LEU A 534 -11.02 22.77 8.31
N LEU A 535 -10.10 23.54 8.88
CA LEU A 535 -8.72 23.67 8.36
C LEU A 535 -7.98 22.33 8.35
N PHE A 536 -8.04 21.59 9.46
CA PHE A 536 -7.41 20.27 9.57
C PHE A 536 -8.08 19.26 8.63
N GLY A 537 -9.41 19.20 8.61
CA GLY A 537 -10.16 18.27 7.76
C GLY A 537 -9.86 18.47 6.29
N VAL A 538 -9.97 19.70 5.79
CA VAL A 538 -9.68 20.03 4.39
C VAL A 538 -8.23 19.69 4.05
N THR A 539 -7.28 20.06 4.89
CA THR A 539 -5.86 19.82 4.59
C THR A 539 -5.51 18.33 4.58
N LEU A 540 -5.99 17.56 5.55
CA LEU A 540 -5.75 16.12 5.61
C LEU A 540 -6.42 15.40 4.43
N ALA A 541 -7.62 15.80 4.04
CA ALA A 541 -8.34 15.26 2.88
C ALA A 541 -7.63 15.58 1.56
N LEU A 542 -7.23 16.84 1.33
CA LEU A 542 -6.50 17.25 0.13
C LEU A 542 -5.12 16.58 0.03
N ARG A 543 -4.43 16.37 1.16
CA ARG A 543 -3.18 15.60 1.16
C ARG A 543 -3.42 14.12 0.83
N ALA A 544 -4.48 13.51 1.36
CA ALA A 544 -4.86 12.15 1.01
C ALA A 544 -5.19 12.02 -0.48
N LEU A 545 -5.92 13.01 -1.03
CA LEU A 545 -6.25 13.09 -2.44
C LEU A 545 -5.00 13.20 -3.32
N ALA A 546 -4.10 14.14 -3.02
CA ALA A 546 -2.84 14.33 -3.73
C ALA A 546 -1.97 13.06 -3.71
N LYS A 547 -1.84 12.42 -2.54
CA LYS A 547 -1.04 11.21 -2.38
C LYS A 547 -1.65 10.00 -3.10
N GLY A 548 -2.97 9.83 -3.03
CA GLY A 548 -3.66 8.65 -3.55
C GLY A 548 -3.92 8.70 -5.06
N LEU A 549 -4.39 9.85 -5.57
CA LEU A 549 -4.79 10.01 -6.97
C LEU A 549 -3.82 10.86 -7.80
N GLY A 550 -2.91 11.61 -7.16
CA GLY A 550 -1.96 12.48 -7.85
C GLY A 550 -0.69 11.79 -8.33
N ARG A 551 -0.26 10.71 -7.67
CA ARG A 551 0.97 9.97 -8.00
C ARG A 551 0.70 8.85 -9.01
N THR A 552 1.52 8.74 -10.06
CA THR A 552 1.48 7.57 -10.95
C THR A 552 2.01 6.33 -10.22
N PRO A 553 1.27 5.21 -10.18
CA PRO A 553 1.75 3.99 -9.54
C PRO A 553 3.06 3.48 -10.19
N LEU A 554 4.06 3.12 -9.37
CA LEU A 554 5.35 2.55 -9.84
C LEU A 554 5.15 1.36 -10.82
N ALA A 555 4.13 0.53 -10.60
CA ALA A 555 3.82 -0.61 -11.46
C ALA A 555 3.32 -0.20 -12.87
N GLN A 556 2.74 0.99 -12.99
CA GLN A 556 2.20 1.54 -14.24
C GLN A 556 3.27 2.24 -15.09
N GLN A 557 4.38 2.65 -14.47
CA GLN A 557 5.57 3.17 -15.16
C GLN A 557 6.36 2.05 -15.89
N ALA A 558 6.17 0.80 -15.48
CA ALA A 558 6.83 -0.38 -16.04
C ALA A 558 5.95 -1.09 -17.09
N LYS A 559 5.46 -0.39 -18.11
CA LYS A 559 4.81 -1.07 -19.25
C LYS A 559 5.84 -1.82 -20.08
N LEU A 560 5.48 -3.00 -20.59
CA LEU A 560 6.36 -3.83 -21.42
C LEU A 560 6.36 -3.39 -22.89
N THR A 561 5.24 -2.90 -23.40
CA THR A 561 5.14 -2.28 -24.74
C THR A 561 5.65 -0.83 -24.75
N GLU A 562 6.13 -0.38 -25.90
CA GLU A 562 6.38 1.05 -26.17
C GLU A 562 5.04 1.73 -26.46
N ASP A 563 4.53 2.54 -25.53
CA ASP A 563 3.61 3.59 -25.96
C ASP A 563 4.48 4.66 -26.61
N SER A 564 4.49 4.71 -27.94
CA SER A 564 5.12 5.79 -28.71
C SER A 564 4.42 7.12 -28.40
N LYS A 565 4.77 7.73 -27.27
CA LYS A 565 4.70 9.15 -27.00
C LYS A 565 5.92 9.51 -26.20
N GLU A 566 6.83 10.21 -26.85
CA GLU A 566 8.00 10.86 -26.27
C GLU A 566 7.64 11.48 -24.92
N ALA A 567 8.07 10.83 -23.85
CA ALA A 567 8.23 11.51 -22.57
C ALA A 567 9.51 12.33 -22.70
N SER A 568 9.35 13.64 -22.83
CA SER A 568 10.43 14.63 -22.83
C SER A 568 11.35 14.41 -21.63
N VAL A 569 12.53 13.83 -21.87
CA VAL A 569 13.64 13.78 -20.90
C VAL A 569 14.54 14.99 -21.17
N SER A 570 14.82 15.77 -20.11
CA SER A 570 15.70 16.94 -20.16
C SER A 570 17.04 16.66 -20.86
N PRO A 571 17.55 17.60 -21.68
CA PRO A 571 18.74 17.43 -22.51
C PRO A 571 20.09 17.35 -21.75
N GLU A 572 20.10 17.33 -20.42
CA GLU A 572 21.33 17.27 -19.62
C GLU A 572 21.87 15.84 -19.42
N ILE A 573 21.02 14.81 -19.41
CA ILE A 573 21.48 13.41 -19.20
C ILE A 573 22.15 12.84 -20.47
N THR A 574 21.79 13.36 -21.65
CA THR A 574 22.32 12.88 -22.93
C THR A 574 23.77 13.33 -23.16
N LYS A 575 24.22 14.42 -22.51
CA LYS A 575 25.60 14.92 -22.66
C LYS A 575 26.61 14.16 -21.78
N GLU A 576 26.25 13.78 -20.55
CA GLU A 576 27.15 13.02 -19.66
C GLU A 576 27.39 11.57 -20.11
N VAL A 577 26.43 10.95 -20.82
CA VAL A 577 26.56 9.56 -21.28
C VAL A 577 27.33 9.45 -22.61
N MET A 578 27.21 10.43 -23.51
CA MET A 578 28.03 10.48 -24.73
C MET A 578 29.51 10.79 -24.43
N GLN A 579 29.79 11.64 -23.44
CA GLN A 579 31.16 12.04 -23.13
C GLN A 579 31.98 10.96 -22.40
N LYS A 580 31.34 9.96 -21.79
CA LYS A 580 32.02 8.84 -21.11
C LYS A 580 32.36 7.63 -21.99
N THR A 581 31.93 7.63 -23.26
CA THR A 581 32.14 6.48 -24.15
C THR A 581 33.28 6.72 -25.15
N GLU A 582 33.84 7.93 -25.21
CA GLU A 582 34.85 8.31 -26.23
C GLU A 582 36.28 8.53 -25.69
N GLU A 583 36.48 8.60 -24.37
CA GLU A 583 37.82 8.79 -23.78
C GLU A 583 38.17 7.69 -22.76
N GLN A 584 38.67 6.55 -23.23
CA GLN A 584 39.78 5.81 -22.62
C GLN A 584 40.12 4.57 -23.45
N ARG A 585 40.90 4.80 -24.51
CA ARG A 585 41.73 3.79 -25.16
C ARG A 585 43.18 4.08 -24.73
N GLU A 586 43.87 3.03 -24.31
CA GLU A 586 45.33 2.90 -24.14
C GLU A 586 46.02 3.26 -22.81
N SER A 587 46.55 2.20 -22.20
CA SER A 587 47.95 1.99 -21.78
C SER A 587 48.18 1.68 -20.30
N ILE A 588 49.00 0.64 -20.12
CA ILE A 588 49.41 -0.02 -18.89
C ILE A 588 50.58 0.76 -18.28
N GLN A 589 50.58 1.02 -16.96
CA GLN A 589 51.80 1.00 -16.14
C GLN A 589 51.54 0.87 -14.63
N SER A 590 52.54 0.31 -13.95
CA SER A 590 52.54 -0.31 -12.62
C SER A 590 53.07 0.61 -11.49
N GLU A 591 52.55 0.36 -10.27
CA GLU A 591 53.09 0.61 -8.91
C GLU A 591 53.72 1.97 -8.51
N LYS A 592 53.18 2.55 -7.41
CA LYS A 592 53.91 2.62 -6.12
C LYS A 592 53.04 2.98 -4.91
N THR A 593 53.34 2.27 -3.83
CA THR A 593 52.77 2.25 -2.48
C THR A 593 53.10 3.51 -1.66
N ARG A 594 52.13 4.05 -0.88
CA ARG A 594 52.35 4.44 0.54
C ARG A 594 51.04 4.78 1.28
N THR A 595 50.73 3.88 2.21
CA THR A 595 50.13 4.03 3.54
C THR A 595 49.97 5.45 4.08
N ASP A 596 48.75 5.81 4.51
CA ASP A 596 48.44 6.19 5.91
C ASP A 596 46.92 6.23 6.12
N SER A 597 46.42 5.25 6.89
CA SER A 597 45.04 5.20 7.38
C SER A 597 45.00 5.63 8.83
N PRO A 598 43.97 6.39 9.21
CA PRO A 598 43.25 6.04 10.42
C PRO A 598 41.74 5.94 10.18
N GLY A 599 41.22 4.75 10.53
CA GLY A 599 39.97 4.54 11.26
C GLY A 599 38.69 5.19 10.72
N HIS A 600 37.97 4.44 9.90
CA HIS A 600 36.53 4.62 9.74
C HIS A 600 35.86 4.37 11.10
N THR A 601 35.39 5.42 11.76
CA THR A 601 34.55 5.32 12.95
C THR A 601 33.12 4.98 12.53
N ASP A 602 32.77 3.70 12.65
CA ASP A 602 31.41 3.24 12.74
C ASP A 602 30.73 3.95 13.92
N SER A 603 29.70 4.75 13.65
CA SER A 603 28.82 5.27 14.69
C SER A 603 27.37 5.02 14.32
N LEU A 604 26.65 4.43 15.29
CA LEU A 604 25.25 4.00 15.32
C LEU A 604 24.98 2.51 14.95
N SER A 605 25.71 1.61 15.62
CA SER A 605 25.36 0.18 15.79
C SER A 605 24.76 -0.14 17.18
N LEU A 606 24.06 0.81 17.81
CA LEU A 606 23.36 0.59 19.07
C LEU A 606 21.94 0.04 18.81
N PHE A 607 21.83 -1.18 18.27
CA PHE A 607 20.71 -2.14 18.43
C PHE A 607 21.06 -3.44 17.71
N GLY A 608 22.04 -4.17 18.24
CA GLY A 608 22.48 -5.47 17.74
C GLY A 608 21.52 -6.60 18.12
N ILE A 609 20.39 -6.73 17.42
CA ILE A 609 19.48 -7.90 17.56
C ILE A 609 19.25 -8.64 16.23
N PHE A 610 19.63 -8.09 15.06
CA PHE A 610 19.47 -8.81 13.77
C PHE A 610 20.59 -8.53 12.78
N GLU A 611 21.83 -8.87 13.12
CA GLU A 611 22.95 -8.86 12.17
C GLU A 611 23.43 -10.28 11.87
N THR A 612 22.78 -10.95 10.91
CA THR A 612 23.34 -12.18 10.32
C THR A 612 24.10 -11.83 9.04
N LYS A 613 25.40 -11.59 9.16
CA LYS A 613 26.35 -11.67 8.03
C LYS A 613 26.24 -13.08 7.42
N THR A 614 25.63 -13.21 6.25
CA THR A 614 25.55 -14.49 5.54
C THR A 614 26.48 -14.50 4.34
N LYS A 615 27.44 -15.43 4.39
CA LYS A 615 28.38 -15.78 3.33
C LYS A 615 27.62 -16.09 2.03
N ARG A 616 28.10 -15.55 0.91
CA ARG A 616 27.71 -15.94 -0.46
C ARG A 616 28.06 -17.41 -0.69
N ASN A 617 27.07 -18.28 -0.69
CA ASN A 617 27.14 -19.57 -1.38
C ASN A 617 26.03 -19.57 -2.44
N GLN A 618 26.45 -19.59 -3.71
CA GLN A 618 25.59 -19.66 -4.90
C GLN A 618 25.26 -21.12 -5.24
N PRO A 619 24.02 -21.42 -5.62
CA PRO A 619 23.71 -22.47 -6.58
C PRO A 619 23.53 -21.87 -7.98
N ASP A 620 23.96 -22.61 -9.00
CA ASP A 620 23.62 -22.37 -10.40
C ASP A 620 22.09 -22.51 -10.57
N SER A 621 21.43 -21.41 -10.92
CA SER A 621 19.98 -21.20 -10.93
C SER A 621 19.30 -21.22 -9.55
N PRO A 622 19.00 -20.05 -8.95
CA PRO A 622 18.02 -20.01 -7.87
C PRO A 622 16.63 -20.16 -8.51
N SER A 623 16.17 -21.40 -8.67
CA SER A 623 14.73 -21.65 -8.76
C SER A 623 14.15 -21.26 -7.41
N ILE A 624 13.60 -20.05 -7.34
CA ILE A 624 12.90 -19.58 -6.16
C ILE A 624 11.64 -20.46 -6.05
N PRO A 625 11.43 -21.24 -4.98
CA PRO A 625 10.18 -21.93 -4.79
C PRO A 625 9.09 -20.86 -4.66
N HIS A 626 8.27 -20.74 -5.70
CA HIS A 626 7.03 -20.01 -5.63
C HIS A 626 6.21 -20.62 -4.49
N SER A 627 5.54 -19.79 -3.68
CA SER A 627 4.44 -20.30 -2.87
C SER A 627 3.52 -21.06 -3.83
N LYS A 628 3.27 -22.35 -3.56
CA LYS A 628 2.35 -23.17 -4.36
C LYS A 628 1.14 -22.30 -4.71
N SER A 629 0.87 -22.13 -6.00
CA SER A 629 -0.31 -21.38 -6.44
C SER A 629 -1.54 -21.98 -5.76
N GLU A 630 -2.56 -21.18 -5.45
CA GLU A 630 -3.84 -21.71 -4.94
C GLU A 630 -4.40 -22.82 -5.86
N SER A 631 -4.07 -22.78 -7.15
CA SER A 631 -4.35 -23.84 -8.12
C SER A 631 -3.76 -25.20 -7.68
N ALA A 632 -2.55 -25.22 -7.11
CA ALA A 632 -1.94 -26.42 -6.54
C ALA A 632 -2.54 -26.80 -5.17
N LEU A 633 -3.17 -25.86 -4.46
CA LEU A 633 -3.92 -26.13 -3.24
C LEU A 633 -5.31 -26.74 -3.54
N ASN A 634 -5.96 -26.26 -4.60
CA ASN A 634 -7.25 -26.77 -5.08
C ASN A 634 -7.12 -28.15 -5.78
N GLN A 635 -5.90 -28.55 -6.17
CA GLN A 635 -5.60 -29.87 -6.74
C GLN A 635 -5.25 -30.93 -5.67
N LEU A 636 -5.20 -30.57 -4.38
CA LEU A 636 -5.17 -31.55 -3.30
C LEU A 636 -6.55 -32.19 -3.16
N ILE A 637 -6.80 -33.21 -3.99
CA ILE A 637 -7.86 -34.19 -3.77
C ILE A 637 -7.62 -34.77 -2.36
N PRO A 638 -8.61 -34.78 -1.45
CA PRO A 638 -8.43 -35.42 -0.16
C PRO A 638 -8.14 -36.89 -0.40
N SER A 639 -6.94 -37.34 -0.03
CA SER A 639 -6.68 -38.78 0.01
C SER A 639 -7.65 -39.38 1.02
N GLN A 640 -8.40 -40.41 0.60
CA GLN A 640 -9.41 -41.09 1.41
C GLN A 640 -8.82 -41.86 2.63
N ASN A 641 -7.59 -41.59 3.05
CA ASN A 641 -6.89 -42.33 4.10
C ASN A 641 -6.25 -41.42 5.16
N SER A 642 -6.96 -40.41 5.68
CA SER A 642 -6.59 -39.75 6.93
C SER A 642 -7.69 -39.92 7.98
N THR A 643 -7.62 -41.06 8.66
CA THR A 643 -8.38 -41.37 9.86
C THR A 643 -7.98 -40.39 10.97
N ILE A 644 -8.83 -39.41 11.26
CA ILE A 644 -8.91 -38.81 12.60
C ILE A 644 -10.34 -39.02 13.07
N LEU A 645 -10.53 -40.17 13.71
CA LEU A 645 -11.67 -40.43 14.58
C LEU A 645 -11.50 -39.57 15.84
N GLY A 646 -12.56 -38.88 16.23
CA GLY A 646 -12.72 -38.36 17.58
C GLY A 646 -12.84 -36.84 17.66
N LEU A 647 -14.08 -36.36 17.63
CA LEU A 647 -14.65 -35.39 18.58
C LEU A 647 -16.13 -35.20 18.21
N ALA A 648 -16.96 -35.97 18.90
CA ALA A 648 -18.33 -35.60 19.21
C ALA A 648 -18.33 -34.62 20.38
#